data_AF-W4HQ62-F1
#
_entry.id   AF-W4HQ62-F1
#
_cell.length_a   1.000
_cell.length_b   1.000
_cell.length_c   1.000
_cell.angle_alpha   90.00
_cell.angle_beta   90.00
_cell.angle_gamma   90.00
#
_symmetry.space_group_name_H-M   'P 1'
#
loop_
_entity.id
_entity.type
_entity.pdbx_description
1 polymer ?
#
loop_
_entity_poly.entity_id
_entity_poly.type
_entity_poly.pdbx_seq_one_letter_code
_entity_poly.pdbx_strand_id
1 'polypeptide(L)'
;MASEIGASATIVIPTARFLSVARDPTGNRRPNFDETELREFVRDTLTGEYGPLVVDAFEIGNEYWGSGQMSAREYGRLAGEMAVIINDEIAQINSIHGWGMEPDVVIQVGANHSHSDLREVFRNMPTEQVLQILTNDYGVENAHAAANNDGSFNWGILNNLILLSELQHAGAEAAVSGVVFHLYSKEPDLPNQREYNFWLIDTFWKPVFGELAIYVSEWNVSGVTGFRERGQDYGLFQASEMIQILEEMASRDVVSANVWPLLQNTANALSYGRVYDGLSFPGAVYAELSGRLKGFQALDLTPGDGEADEVEMQTDGYNLHAYVSEDALELVLFSSGEGSRNVELDLSAILSNYDASRATSLAYLPGEAIGDSSASFGRSSESGWSDPGDLSVSHMLMNGEAVFLSFEGAVFTPAIASQIINVPVSPDPWSESSDGQHLVGGENSDLVHGHEGDDRIYGQAGNDTLDGGPGADTIAGSHGADVLRGGEGNDSLGGGAGHDSITADYGSDTVGGGQDNDTVLGGSGNDVVAGGAGNDSLHGNDHSDEIGGGAGDDWVSGDAGHDNLGGGYGNDTLYGSSGHDRIGGGTGADLVFGGSGNDFLAGGSGRDELWGGNEADTLNGGNGDDTLIGGGGADVFLFNEGPGIGHDRIEDFEIGVDLIRFAGIQRYFLESSHSGRDLLIETGSGSVTLVDLGPATLDEILV
;
A
#
# COMPACT_ATOMS: atom_id res chain seq x y z
N MET A 1 21.07 11.28 -0.57
CA MET A 1 19.97 11.84 0.25
C MET A 1 20.44 12.36 1.60
N ALA A 2 20.75 11.56 2.62
CA ALA A 2 21.13 12.07 3.96
C ALA A 2 22.26 13.13 3.91
N SER A 3 23.36 12.82 3.23
CA SER A 3 24.47 13.77 3.03
C SER A 3 24.07 15.04 2.24
N GLU A 4 23.13 14.94 1.28
CA GLU A 4 22.68 16.08 0.47
C GLU A 4 21.81 17.06 1.27
N ILE A 5 21.07 16.55 2.26
CA ILE A 5 20.23 17.35 3.16
C ILE A 5 20.95 17.73 4.47
N GLY A 6 22.24 17.36 4.60
CA GLY A 6 23.03 17.62 5.81
C GLY A 6 22.59 16.81 7.03
N ALA A 7 21.88 15.72 6.83
CA ALA A 7 21.48 14.79 7.88
C ALA A 7 22.55 13.72 8.14
N SER A 8 22.62 13.27 9.38
CA SER A 8 23.32 12.06 9.77
C SER A 8 22.45 10.81 9.58
N ALA A 9 23.05 9.64 9.62
CA ALA A 9 22.36 8.37 9.42
C ALA A 9 22.68 7.35 10.53
N THR A 10 21.65 6.59 10.92
CA THR A 10 21.80 5.29 11.59
C THR A 10 21.88 4.21 10.53
N ILE A 11 22.90 3.35 10.61
CA ILE A 11 23.11 2.26 9.67
C ILE A 11 22.71 0.94 10.32
N VAL A 12 21.63 0.33 9.84
CA VAL A 12 21.15 -0.97 10.32
C VAL A 12 21.91 -2.10 9.63
N ILE A 13 22.57 -2.94 10.42
CA ILE A 13 23.32 -4.10 9.94
C ILE A 13 22.41 -5.35 10.01
N PRO A 14 22.06 -5.99 8.88
CA PRO A 14 21.12 -7.10 8.89
C PRO A 14 21.72 -8.35 9.54
N THR A 15 20.96 -9.09 10.34
CA THR A 15 21.50 -10.25 11.09
C THR A 15 20.90 -11.61 10.73
N ALA A 16 19.80 -11.64 9.95
CA ALA A 16 19.06 -12.86 9.63
C ALA A 16 19.90 -13.97 8.96
N ARG A 17 21.02 -13.61 8.29
CA ARG A 17 21.91 -14.55 7.59
C ARG A 17 23.16 -14.94 8.38
N PHE A 18 23.38 -14.34 9.56
CA PHE A 18 24.61 -14.47 10.33
C PHE A 18 24.52 -15.48 11.47
N LEU A 19 23.59 -16.44 11.38
CA LEU A 19 23.54 -17.61 12.26
C LEU A 19 23.86 -18.88 11.48
N SER A 20 24.77 -19.69 12.01
CA SER A 20 25.12 -20.99 11.43
C SER A 20 24.02 -22.03 11.65
N VAL A 21 24.01 -23.06 10.81
CA VAL A 21 23.27 -24.31 11.09
C VAL A 21 23.87 -25.09 12.26
N ALA A 22 25.10 -24.77 12.67
CA ALA A 22 25.79 -25.43 13.77
C ALA A 22 25.23 -24.94 15.11
N ARG A 23 24.85 -25.90 15.97
CA ARG A 23 24.33 -25.63 17.31
C ARG A 23 25.40 -25.86 18.36
N ASP A 24 25.36 -25.08 19.43
CA ASP A 24 26.14 -25.32 20.63
C ASP A 24 25.52 -26.45 21.50
N PRO A 25 26.19 -26.88 22.59
CA PRO A 25 25.66 -27.94 23.46
C PRO A 25 24.31 -27.64 24.12
N THR A 26 23.88 -26.38 24.15
CA THR A 26 22.58 -25.93 24.67
C THR A 26 21.50 -25.85 23.58
N GLY A 27 21.87 -26.18 22.32
CA GLY A 27 20.95 -26.21 21.19
C GLY A 27 20.83 -24.88 20.44
N ASN A 28 21.57 -23.83 20.82
CA ASN A 28 21.48 -22.52 20.17
C ASN A 28 22.41 -22.44 18.94
N ARG A 29 21.95 -21.79 17.87
CA ARG A 29 22.79 -21.52 16.69
C ARG A 29 23.94 -20.58 17.05
N ARG A 30 25.10 -20.78 16.42
CA ARG A 30 26.28 -19.93 16.64
C ARG A 30 26.36 -18.80 15.61
N PRO A 31 26.93 -17.63 15.97
CA PRO A 31 27.27 -16.58 15.00
C PRO A 31 28.08 -17.12 13.82
N ASN A 32 27.81 -16.58 12.63
CA ASN A 32 28.38 -17.00 11.36
C ASN A 32 28.46 -15.81 10.40
N PHE A 33 29.29 -14.84 10.75
CA PHE A 33 29.65 -13.70 9.91
C PHE A 33 31.17 -13.68 9.72
N ASP A 34 31.63 -13.08 8.62
CA ASP A 34 33.06 -12.85 8.41
C ASP A 34 33.46 -11.56 9.13
N GLU A 35 34.32 -11.68 10.15
CA GLU A 35 34.85 -10.53 10.88
C GLU A 35 35.58 -9.53 9.96
N THR A 36 36.29 -10.03 8.95
CA THR A 36 37.04 -9.19 8.01
C THR A 36 36.07 -8.31 7.21
N GLU A 37 35.00 -8.92 6.71
CA GLU A 37 33.94 -8.24 5.95
C GLU A 37 33.24 -7.20 6.82
N LEU A 38 32.93 -7.52 8.08
CA LEU A 38 32.31 -6.57 9.01
C LEU A 38 33.23 -5.36 9.29
N ARG A 39 34.53 -5.60 9.50
CA ARG A 39 35.51 -4.52 9.73
C ARG A 39 35.69 -3.65 8.50
N GLU A 40 35.77 -4.25 7.32
CA GLU A 40 35.83 -3.52 6.05
C GLU A 40 34.58 -2.67 5.86
N PHE A 41 33.39 -3.24 6.07
CA PHE A 41 32.13 -2.50 5.99
C PHE A 41 32.09 -1.27 6.91
N VAL A 42 32.47 -1.43 8.19
CA VAL A 42 32.52 -0.31 9.15
C VAL A 42 33.49 0.77 8.69
N ARG A 43 34.69 0.36 8.25
CA ARG A 43 35.73 1.28 7.79
C ARG A 43 35.30 2.06 6.55
N ASP A 44 34.78 1.38 5.55
CA ASP A 44 34.39 1.98 4.27
C ASP A 44 33.21 2.96 4.47
N THR A 45 32.28 2.61 5.38
CA THR A 45 31.17 3.48 5.77
C THR A 45 31.66 4.76 6.46
N LEU A 46 32.57 4.66 7.43
CA LEU A 46 33.04 5.81 8.21
C LEU A 46 34.11 6.66 7.50
N THR A 47 34.88 6.07 6.59
CA THR A 47 35.91 6.79 5.82
C THR A 47 35.35 7.45 4.55
N GLY A 48 34.07 7.25 4.28
CA GLY A 48 33.35 7.90 3.18
C GLY A 48 33.64 7.30 1.80
N GLU A 49 34.01 6.02 1.73
CA GLU A 49 34.16 5.30 0.46
C GLU A 49 32.87 5.36 -0.37
N TYR A 50 31.71 5.32 0.31
CA TYR A 50 30.39 5.42 -0.30
C TYR A 50 29.86 6.86 -0.43
N GLY A 51 30.68 7.87 -0.10
CA GLY A 51 30.32 9.30 -0.15
C GLY A 51 30.45 10.01 1.20
N PRO A 52 30.14 11.33 1.25
CA PRO A 52 30.33 12.16 2.44
C PRO A 52 29.24 11.97 3.51
N LEU A 53 28.91 10.73 3.82
CA LEU A 53 27.88 10.38 4.80
C LEU A 53 28.38 10.67 6.22
N VAL A 54 27.54 11.32 7.03
CA VAL A 54 27.74 11.43 8.48
C VAL A 54 26.99 10.28 9.13
N VAL A 55 27.70 9.43 9.86
CA VAL A 55 27.11 8.28 10.55
C VAL A 55 27.06 8.60 12.03
N ASP A 56 25.87 8.49 12.63
CA ASP A 56 25.68 8.70 14.07
C ASP A 56 25.62 7.37 14.82
N ALA A 57 25.15 6.31 14.16
CA ALA A 57 24.97 5.02 14.82
C ALA A 57 25.10 3.83 13.88
N PHE A 58 25.56 2.71 14.44
CA PHE A 58 25.33 1.38 13.88
C PHE A 58 24.31 0.64 14.74
N GLU A 59 23.23 0.19 14.12
CA GLU A 59 22.21 -0.63 14.77
C GLU A 59 22.36 -2.08 14.33
N ILE A 60 22.53 -2.99 15.28
CA ILE A 60 22.72 -4.42 14.97
C ILE A 60 21.35 -5.09 14.86
N GLY A 61 20.70 -4.84 13.73
CA GLY A 61 19.53 -5.56 13.29
C GLY A 61 18.17 -4.92 13.52
N ASN A 62 17.13 -5.47 12.89
CA ASN A 62 15.75 -4.95 12.85
C ASN A 62 14.73 -6.05 13.22
N GLU A 63 14.02 -5.88 14.34
CA GLU A 63 12.87 -6.71 14.76
C GLU A 63 13.02 -8.24 14.73
N TYR A 64 14.23 -8.77 14.92
CA TYR A 64 14.52 -10.16 14.55
C TYR A 64 13.93 -11.26 15.44
N TRP A 65 13.60 -10.99 16.70
CA TRP A 65 12.77 -11.93 17.45
C TRP A 65 11.28 -11.72 17.20
N GLY A 66 10.89 -10.48 16.85
CA GLY A 66 9.57 -10.09 16.38
C GLY A 66 9.04 -11.01 15.26
N SER A 67 9.93 -11.35 14.34
CA SER A 67 9.66 -12.18 13.16
C SER A 67 9.80 -13.70 13.38
N GLY A 68 10.09 -14.15 14.61
CA GLY A 68 10.32 -15.57 14.92
C GLY A 68 11.60 -16.16 14.29
N GLN A 69 12.50 -15.32 13.77
CA GLN A 69 13.69 -15.76 13.03
C GLN A 69 14.84 -16.24 13.93
N MET A 70 14.95 -15.72 15.16
CA MET A 70 15.98 -16.10 16.14
C MET A 70 15.52 -15.90 17.59
N SER A 71 16.09 -16.68 18.52
CA SER A 71 15.83 -16.50 19.94
C SER A 71 16.61 -15.30 20.50
N ALA A 72 16.14 -14.72 21.63
CA ALA A 72 16.84 -13.62 22.30
C ALA A 72 18.30 -13.96 22.67
N ARG A 73 18.56 -15.24 22.94
CA ARG A 73 19.90 -15.74 23.26
C ARG A 73 20.80 -15.83 22.03
N GLU A 74 20.27 -16.32 20.92
CA GLU A 74 20.99 -16.37 19.63
C GLU A 74 21.31 -14.94 19.14
N TYR A 75 20.34 -14.03 19.27
CA TYR A 75 20.53 -12.62 18.94
C TYR A 75 21.57 -11.95 19.84
N GLY A 76 21.45 -12.05 21.17
CA GLY A 76 22.34 -11.36 22.09
C GLY A 76 23.81 -11.75 21.94
N ARG A 77 24.09 -13.01 21.62
CA ARG A 77 25.45 -13.48 21.30
C ARG A 77 25.99 -12.89 20.02
N LEU A 78 25.18 -12.94 18.96
CA LEU A 78 25.55 -12.38 17.66
C LEU A 78 25.79 -10.87 17.76
N ALA A 79 24.86 -10.14 18.39
CA ALA A 79 24.94 -8.71 18.59
C ALA A 79 26.14 -8.32 19.47
N GLY A 80 26.41 -9.05 20.55
CA GLY A 80 27.56 -8.81 21.41
C GLY A 80 28.90 -9.00 20.68
N GLU A 81 29.07 -10.10 19.94
CA GLU A 81 30.29 -10.34 19.15
C GLU A 81 30.49 -9.25 18.07
N MET A 82 29.42 -8.87 17.36
CA MET A 82 29.48 -7.81 16.35
C MET A 82 29.79 -6.44 16.97
N ALA A 83 29.17 -6.08 18.10
CA ALA A 83 29.37 -4.80 18.78
C ALA A 83 30.84 -4.60 19.18
N VAL A 84 31.49 -5.62 19.74
CA VAL A 84 32.92 -5.56 20.10
C VAL A 84 33.78 -5.30 18.86
N ILE A 85 33.51 -6.00 17.76
CA ILE A 85 34.27 -5.84 16.51
C ILE A 85 34.10 -4.45 15.91
N ILE A 86 32.86 -3.95 15.87
CA ILE A 86 32.53 -2.61 15.36
C ILE A 86 33.23 -1.54 16.22
N ASN A 87 33.11 -1.63 17.55
CA ASN A 87 33.74 -0.70 18.49
C ASN A 87 35.27 -0.69 18.34
N ASP A 88 35.88 -1.85 18.22
CA ASP A 88 37.33 -1.99 18.01
C ASP A 88 37.77 -1.34 16.69
N GLU A 89 36.98 -1.47 15.62
CA GLU A 89 37.31 -0.88 14.32
C GLU A 89 37.18 0.65 14.35
N ILE A 90 36.11 1.17 14.99
CA ILE A 90 35.94 2.61 15.22
C ILE A 90 37.16 3.18 15.97
N ALA A 91 37.58 2.52 17.05
CA ALA A 91 38.75 2.94 17.81
C ALA A 91 40.05 2.93 16.97
N GLN A 92 40.21 1.95 16.08
CA GLN A 92 41.36 1.90 15.16
C GLN A 92 41.35 3.06 14.17
N ILE A 93 40.21 3.36 13.56
CA ILE A 93 40.04 4.51 12.63
C ILE A 93 40.42 5.81 13.33
N ASN A 94 39.94 6.03 14.56
CA ASN A 94 40.21 7.23 15.36
C ASN A 94 41.70 7.40 15.63
N SER A 95 42.39 6.30 15.93
CA SER A 95 43.82 6.29 16.22
C SER A 95 44.69 6.64 15.00
N ILE A 96 44.25 6.28 13.79
CA ILE A 96 45.00 6.50 12.55
C ILE A 96 44.87 7.94 12.07
N HIS A 97 43.68 8.51 12.14
CA HIS A 97 43.44 9.81 11.51
C HIS A 97 43.71 11.02 12.41
N GLY A 98 43.95 10.83 13.72
CA GLY A 98 44.40 11.90 14.63
C GLY A 98 43.40 13.05 14.81
N TRP A 99 42.09 12.80 14.66
CA TRP A 99 41.05 13.83 14.68
C TRP A 99 40.85 14.49 16.05
N GLY A 100 41.42 13.93 17.13
CA GLY A 100 41.28 14.50 18.48
C GLY A 100 39.84 14.63 18.98
N MET A 101 38.89 14.06 18.22
CA MET A 101 37.48 13.93 18.47
C MET A 101 37.18 12.48 18.12
N GLU A 102 36.76 11.68 19.08
CA GLU A 102 36.14 10.41 18.76
C GLU A 102 34.92 10.74 17.88
N PRO A 103 34.71 10.09 16.72
CA PRO A 103 33.40 10.06 16.11
C PRO A 103 32.46 9.55 17.19
N ASP A 104 31.47 10.36 17.57
CA ASP A 104 30.39 10.00 18.49
C ASP A 104 29.44 8.98 17.80
N VAL A 105 30.00 7.93 17.17
CA VAL A 105 29.26 6.86 16.52
C VAL A 105 28.86 5.87 17.60
N VAL A 106 27.56 5.81 17.89
CA VAL A 106 27.02 4.93 18.92
C VAL A 106 26.69 3.55 18.35
N ILE A 107 26.82 2.51 19.17
CA ILE A 107 26.45 1.14 18.79
C ILE A 107 25.16 0.77 19.52
N GLN A 108 24.16 0.40 18.75
CA GLN A 108 22.80 0.16 19.22
C GLN A 108 22.39 -1.30 18.99
N VAL A 109 21.62 -1.86 19.92
CA VAL A 109 21.05 -3.21 19.82
C VAL A 109 19.55 -3.18 20.10
N GLY A 110 18.78 -3.97 19.35
CA GLY A 110 17.32 -4.01 19.45
C GLY A 110 16.83 -4.62 20.78
N ALA A 111 15.69 -4.12 21.26
CA ALA A 111 15.02 -4.41 22.52
C ALA A 111 13.48 -4.42 22.36
N ASN A 112 12.96 -5.18 21.39
CA ASN A 112 11.52 -5.26 21.08
C ASN A 112 10.68 -6.10 22.08
N HIS A 113 9.43 -5.71 22.29
CA HIS A 113 8.57 -6.29 23.32
C HIS A 113 7.81 -7.57 22.85
N SER A 114 7.52 -7.70 21.56
CA SER A 114 6.53 -8.67 21.07
C SER A 114 7.19 -9.79 20.26
N HIS A 115 6.66 -11.02 20.40
CA HIS A 115 6.90 -12.21 19.55
C HIS A 115 7.99 -13.24 19.91
N SER A 116 8.29 -13.52 21.18
CA SER A 116 9.16 -14.68 21.49
C SER A 116 8.48 -16.04 21.50
N ASP A 117 9.21 -17.04 20.99
CA ASP A 117 8.92 -18.48 21.10
C ASP A 117 9.14 -19.02 22.55
N LEU A 118 9.63 -18.17 23.47
CA LEU A 118 9.84 -18.58 24.88
C LEU A 118 8.56 -19.01 25.57
N ARG A 119 7.41 -18.41 25.20
CA ARG A 119 6.09 -18.83 25.70
C ARG A 119 5.82 -20.31 25.38
N GLU A 120 6.24 -20.77 24.21
CA GLU A 120 6.12 -22.18 23.80
C GLU A 120 7.12 -23.07 24.54
N VAL A 121 8.36 -22.62 24.68
CA VAL A 121 9.44 -23.35 25.39
C VAL A 121 9.07 -23.64 26.85
N PHE A 122 8.46 -22.67 27.54
CA PHE A 122 8.10 -22.77 28.96
C PHE A 122 6.61 -23.11 29.18
N ARG A 123 5.89 -23.48 28.12
CA ARG A 123 4.45 -23.76 28.18
C ARG A 123 4.15 -24.83 29.24
N ASN A 124 3.21 -24.52 30.13
CA ASN A 124 2.76 -25.40 31.22
C ASN A 124 3.80 -25.71 32.32
N MET A 125 4.94 -25.01 32.37
CA MET A 125 5.89 -25.13 33.47
C MET A 125 5.48 -24.24 34.68
N PRO A 126 5.62 -24.71 35.93
CA PRO A 126 5.41 -23.88 37.11
C PRO A 126 6.40 -22.71 37.18
N THR A 127 5.97 -21.56 37.71
CA THR A 127 6.77 -20.33 37.84
C THR A 127 8.14 -20.57 38.49
N GLU A 128 8.19 -21.34 39.57
CA GLU A 128 9.44 -21.68 40.27
C GLU A 128 10.43 -22.47 39.39
N GLN A 129 9.91 -23.38 38.54
CA GLN A 129 10.73 -24.15 37.61
C GLN A 129 11.26 -23.26 36.49
N VAL A 130 10.45 -22.34 35.98
CA VAL A 130 10.86 -21.35 34.96
C VAL A 130 11.96 -20.46 35.51
N LEU A 131 11.79 -19.88 36.70
CA LEU A 131 12.81 -19.05 37.36
C LEU A 131 14.13 -19.81 37.56
N GLN A 132 14.05 -21.07 37.98
CA GLN A 132 15.24 -21.90 38.17
C GLN A 132 15.99 -22.17 36.86
N ILE A 133 15.28 -22.43 35.75
CA ILE A 133 15.89 -22.59 34.43
C ILE A 133 16.52 -21.27 33.97
N LEU A 134 15.86 -20.14 34.19
CA LEU A 134 16.36 -18.83 33.77
C LEU A 134 17.65 -18.44 34.50
N THR A 135 17.72 -18.70 35.81
CA THR A 135 18.96 -18.45 36.57
C THR A 135 20.06 -19.45 36.19
N ASN A 136 19.76 -20.74 36.07
CA ASN A 136 20.80 -21.76 35.87
C ASN A 136 21.30 -21.86 34.43
N ASP A 137 20.40 -21.77 33.46
CA ASP A 137 20.70 -22.07 32.05
C ASP A 137 20.89 -20.80 31.22
N TYR A 138 20.29 -19.68 31.64
CA TYR A 138 20.37 -18.37 30.96
C TYR A 138 21.13 -17.31 31.76
N GLY A 139 21.55 -17.59 33.00
CA GLY A 139 22.29 -16.64 33.83
C GLY A 139 21.46 -15.43 34.28
N VAL A 140 20.13 -15.49 34.19
CA VAL A 140 19.25 -14.38 34.54
C VAL A 140 18.91 -14.43 36.03
N GLU A 141 19.69 -13.72 36.85
CA GLU A 141 19.50 -13.67 38.32
C GLU A 141 18.24 -12.88 38.73
N ASN A 142 17.80 -11.93 37.91
CA ASN A 142 16.66 -11.04 38.18
C ASN A 142 15.37 -11.44 37.46
N ALA A 143 15.23 -12.71 37.05
CA ALA A 143 14.08 -13.21 36.29
C ALA A 143 12.72 -13.00 37.02
N HIS A 144 12.75 -12.85 38.35
CA HIS A 144 11.58 -12.51 39.16
C HIS A 144 10.94 -11.17 38.77
N ALA A 145 11.70 -10.23 38.20
CA ALA A 145 11.17 -8.94 37.74
C ALA A 145 10.19 -9.08 36.56
N ALA A 146 10.24 -10.19 35.84
CA ALA A 146 9.33 -10.50 34.74
C ALA A 146 8.09 -11.29 35.18
N ALA A 147 7.98 -11.70 36.45
CA ALA A 147 6.86 -12.50 36.94
C ALA A 147 5.70 -11.60 37.43
N ASN A 148 4.50 -11.86 36.94
CA ASN A 148 3.27 -11.21 37.37
C ASN A 148 2.76 -11.82 38.69
N ASN A 149 1.91 -11.06 39.40
CA ASN A 149 1.30 -11.50 40.66
C ASN A 149 0.43 -12.76 40.53
N ASP A 150 -0.05 -13.08 39.32
CA ASP A 150 -0.85 -14.27 39.02
C ASP A 150 0.00 -15.51 38.65
N GLY A 151 1.33 -15.38 38.66
CA GLY A 151 2.28 -16.45 38.32
C GLY A 151 2.61 -16.57 36.83
N SER A 152 2.01 -15.74 35.96
CA SER A 152 2.41 -15.61 34.55
C SER A 152 3.69 -14.77 34.41
N PHE A 153 4.31 -14.79 33.22
CA PHE A 153 5.49 -13.97 32.91
C PHE A 153 5.19 -12.96 31.81
N ASN A 154 5.79 -11.78 31.91
CA ASN A 154 5.99 -10.90 30.78
C ASN A 154 7.21 -11.39 29.98
N TRP A 155 6.93 -12.00 28.83
CA TRP A 155 7.94 -12.63 27.98
C TRP A 155 8.87 -11.61 27.30
N GLY A 156 8.42 -10.38 27.03
CA GLY A 156 9.24 -9.32 26.46
C GLY A 156 10.35 -8.88 27.42
N ILE A 157 10.00 -8.65 28.70
CA ILE A 157 10.99 -8.32 29.75
C ILE A 157 12.01 -9.45 29.89
N LEU A 158 11.54 -10.70 29.84
CA LEU A 158 12.41 -11.84 29.98
C LEU A 158 13.41 -11.97 28.82
N ASN A 159 12.98 -11.69 27.58
CA ASN A 159 13.88 -11.63 26.43
C ASN A 159 14.97 -10.59 26.63
N ASN A 160 14.61 -9.41 27.12
CA ASN A 160 15.55 -8.30 27.33
C ASN A 160 16.58 -8.63 28.42
N LEU A 161 16.17 -9.33 29.48
CA LEU A 161 17.10 -9.85 30.49
C LEU A 161 18.06 -10.91 29.93
N ILE A 162 17.60 -11.77 29.01
CA ILE A 162 18.45 -12.75 28.32
C ILE A 162 19.45 -12.05 27.39
N LEU A 163 18.99 -11.05 26.62
CA LEU A 163 19.85 -10.22 25.77
C LEU A 163 20.99 -9.62 26.60
N LEU A 164 20.65 -8.95 27.71
CA LEU A 164 21.64 -8.38 28.62
C LEU A 164 22.64 -9.42 29.09
N SER A 165 22.17 -10.54 29.63
CA SER A 165 23.02 -11.64 30.10
C SER A 165 24.03 -12.08 29.04
N GLU A 166 23.60 -12.22 27.78
CA GLU A 166 24.50 -12.59 26.68
C GLU A 166 25.48 -11.47 26.29
N LEU A 167 25.09 -10.20 26.37
CA LEU A 167 26.02 -9.07 26.23
C LEU A 167 27.10 -9.07 27.33
N GLN A 168 26.73 -9.36 28.58
CA GLN A 168 27.69 -9.48 29.69
C GLN A 168 28.64 -10.67 29.47
N HIS A 169 28.10 -11.82 29.06
CA HIS A 169 28.90 -13.00 28.75
C HIS A 169 29.89 -12.75 27.60
N ALA A 170 29.50 -11.96 26.60
CA ALA A 170 30.39 -11.54 25.52
C ALA A 170 31.40 -10.47 25.94
N GLY A 171 31.26 -9.86 27.13
CA GLY A 171 32.04 -8.69 27.53
C GLY A 171 31.73 -7.45 26.69
N ALA A 172 30.56 -7.41 26.04
CA ALA A 172 30.15 -6.39 25.09
C ALA A 172 29.43 -5.20 25.74
N GLU A 173 29.22 -5.20 27.06
CA GLU A 173 28.50 -4.14 27.79
C GLU A 173 29.06 -2.75 27.54
N ALA A 174 30.40 -2.63 27.48
CA ALA A 174 31.08 -1.37 27.22
C ALA A 174 31.14 -1.00 25.73
N ALA A 175 30.86 -1.95 24.83
CA ALA A 175 30.84 -1.73 23.39
C ALA A 175 29.46 -1.31 22.88
N VAL A 176 28.39 -1.55 23.65
CA VAL A 176 27.03 -1.14 23.31
C VAL A 176 26.74 0.20 24.00
N SER A 177 26.36 1.19 23.21
CA SER A 177 26.07 2.55 23.69
C SER A 177 24.61 2.69 24.15
N GLY A 178 23.70 1.88 23.64
CA GLY A 178 22.31 1.89 24.08
C GLY A 178 21.43 0.84 23.43
N VAL A 179 20.18 0.84 23.86
CA VAL A 179 19.13 -0.06 23.37
C VAL A 179 18.13 0.67 22.51
N VAL A 180 17.64 -0.02 21.51
CA VAL A 180 16.67 0.47 20.54
C VAL A 180 15.35 -0.25 20.72
N PHE A 181 14.24 0.47 20.62
CA PHE A 181 12.92 -0.14 20.52
C PHE A 181 12.08 0.53 19.44
N HIS A 182 11.07 -0.21 18.98
CA HIS A 182 10.06 0.31 18.06
C HIS A 182 8.82 0.72 18.85
N LEU A 183 8.21 1.85 18.50
CA LEU A 183 7.03 2.37 19.20
C LEU A 183 5.89 2.66 18.23
N TYR A 184 4.78 1.96 18.44
CA TYR A 184 3.51 2.20 17.75
C TYR A 184 2.41 2.44 18.78
N SER A 185 1.81 3.64 18.76
CA SER A 185 0.92 4.10 19.83
C SER A 185 -0.50 3.55 19.74
N LYS A 186 -0.95 3.14 18.55
CA LYS A 186 -2.26 2.55 18.26
C LYS A 186 -2.15 1.46 17.18
N GLU A 187 -2.09 0.20 17.63
CA GLU A 187 -2.35 -1.00 16.83
C GLU A 187 -3.83 -1.40 16.98
N PRO A 188 -4.47 -2.00 15.95
CA PRO A 188 -5.91 -2.24 15.90
C PRO A 188 -6.53 -3.02 17.08
N ASP A 189 -5.71 -3.74 17.87
CA ASP A 189 -6.20 -4.73 18.85
C ASP A 189 -5.83 -4.45 20.32
N LEU A 190 -5.21 -3.30 20.64
CA LEU A 190 -4.67 -3.03 21.98
C LEU A 190 -5.10 -1.66 22.54
N PRO A 191 -6.17 -1.57 23.36
CA PRO A 191 -6.54 -0.33 24.02
C PRO A 191 -5.44 0.12 25.01
N ASN A 192 -5.16 1.42 25.02
CA ASN A 192 -4.10 2.08 25.82
C ASN A 192 -2.68 1.60 25.50
N GLN A 193 -2.41 1.21 24.25
CA GLN A 193 -1.09 0.72 23.85
C GLN A 193 0.01 1.78 24.00
N ARG A 194 -0.29 3.05 23.73
CA ARG A 194 0.62 4.17 23.96
C ARG A 194 1.07 4.24 25.42
N GLU A 195 0.11 4.30 26.34
CA GLU A 195 0.36 4.35 27.78
C GLU A 195 1.12 3.10 28.23
N TYR A 196 0.80 1.94 27.65
CA TYR A 196 1.51 0.69 27.91
C TYR A 196 2.97 0.73 27.45
N ASN A 197 3.26 1.22 26.24
CA ASN A 197 4.61 1.35 25.70
C ASN A 197 5.47 2.27 26.56
N PHE A 198 4.93 3.42 26.97
CA PHE A 198 5.66 4.35 27.84
C PHE A 198 5.82 3.82 29.27
N TRP A 199 4.81 3.10 29.79
CA TRP A 199 4.93 2.38 31.05
C TRP A 199 6.04 1.32 31.03
N LEU A 200 6.24 0.63 29.90
CA LEU A 200 7.32 -0.35 29.74
C LEU A 200 8.71 0.30 29.84
N ILE A 201 8.88 1.49 29.24
CA ILE A 201 10.14 2.24 29.30
C ILE A 201 10.52 2.52 30.77
N ASP A 202 9.59 3.10 31.54
CA ASP A 202 9.86 3.52 32.92
C ASP A 202 9.97 2.34 33.89
N THR A 203 9.10 1.35 33.73
CA THR A 203 8.95 0.27 34.71
C THR A 203 9.97 -0.85 34.48
N PHE A 204 10.43 -1.02 33.24
CA PHE A 204 11.31 -2.14 32.90
C PHE A 204 12.56 -1.74 32.17
N TRP A 205 12.49 -0.99 31.07
CA TRP A 205 13.70 -0.77 30.29
C TRP A 205 14.73 0.07 31.03
N LYS A 206 14.33 1.20 31.63
CA LYS A 206 15.23 2.00 32.45
C LYS A 206 15.83 1.20 33.63
N PRO A 207 15.04 0.49 34.46
CA PRO A 207 15.60 -0.32 35.54
C PRO A 207 16.47 -1.51 35.08
N VAL A 208 16.15 -2.13 33.95
CA VAL A 208 16.82 -3.34 33.46
C VAL A 208 18.12 -3.00 32.73
N PHE A 209 18.11 -1.99 31.86
CA PHE A 209 19.28 -1.58 31.08
C PHE A 209 20.14 -0.51 31.78
N GLY A 210 19.67 0.03 32.91
CA GLY A 210 20.45 0.84 33.84
C GLY A 210 20.98 2.13 33.21
N GLU A 211 22.29 2.17 32.93
CA GLU A 211 23.02 3.34 32.40
C GLU A 211 23.01 3.42 30.87
N LEU A 212 22.53 2.38 30.17
CA LEU A 212 22.48 2.39 28.71
C LEU A 212 21.49 3.45 28.21
N ALA A 213 21.89 4.19 27.18
CA ALA A 213 21.02 5.13 26.51
C ALA A 213 19.83 4.43 25.85
N ILE A 214 18.71 5.13 25.81
CA ILE A 214 17.47 4.63 25.23
C ILE A 214 17.23 5.33 23.89
N TYR A 215 17.06 4.55 22.84
CA TYR A 215 16.84 5.01 21.47
C TYR A 215 15.54 4.44 20.91
N VAL A 216 14.91 5.18 20.01
CA VAL A 216 13.75 4.73 19.24
C VAL A 216 14.12 4.81 17.77
N SER A 217 14.46 3.68 17.15
CA SER A 217 14.89 3.67 15.74
C SER A 217 13.73 3.64 14.76
N GLU A 218 12.52 3.34 15.25
CA GLU A 218 11.32 3.24 14.43
C GLU A 218 10.09 3.58 15.29
N TRP A 219 9.33 4.59 14.90
CA TRP A 219 8.04 4.84 15.54
C TRP A 219 7.04 5.53 14.62
N ASN A 220 5.76 5.32 14.92
CA ASN A 220 4.64 6.09 14.38
C ASN A 220 3.42 5.95 15.31
N VAL A 221 2.31 6.57 14.93
CA VAL A 221 1.01 6.29 15.53
C VAL A 221 0.59 4.83 15.28
N SER A 222 0.93 4.24 14.13
CA SER A 222 0.58 2.84 13.80
C SER A 222 1.64 2.16 12.94
N GLY A 223 1.91 0.87 13.19
CA GLY A 223 2.90 0.04 12.48
C GLY A 223 2.34 -0.72 11.28
N VAL A 224 1.01 -0.84 11.18
CA VAL A 224 0.27 -1.15 9.95
C VAL A 224 -0.28 0.15 9.35
N THR A 225 -0.75 0.12 8.10
CA THR A 225 -1.24 1.28 7.35
C THR A 225 -2.27 2.12 8.13
N GLY A 226 -1.78 3.08 8.93
CA GLY A 226 -2.51 4.18 9.56
C GLY A 226 -3.80 3.84 10.33
N PHE A 227 -3.73 3.83 11.66
CA PHE A 227 -4.91 3.76 12.54
C PHE A 227 -5.85 4.97 12.36
N ARG A 228 -7.07 4.80 11.83
CA ARG A 228 -8.11 5.85 11.75
C ARG A 228 -9.21 5.61 12.80
N GLU A 229 -9.23 6.44 13.85
CA GLU A 229 -10.42 6.58 14.71
C GLU A 229 -11.43 7.50 14.03
N ARG A 230 -12.72 7.11 13.99
CA ARG A 230 -13.79 7.83 13.30
C ARG A 230 -13.95 9.29 13.77
N GLY A 231 -14.10 10.20 12.80
CA GLY A 231 -14.62 11.56 13.02
C GLY A 231 -13.57 12.63 13.35
N GLN A 232 -12.28 12.33 13.22
CA GLN A 232 -11.21 13.33 13.28
C GLN A 232 -10.50 13.41 11.93
N ASP A 233 -10.10 14.61 11.54
CA ASP A 233 -9.15 14.79 10.44
C ASP A 233 -7.90 13.96 10.77
N TYR A 234 -7.67 12.89 10.00
CA TYR A 234 -6.61 11.92 10.27
C TYR A 234 -5.23 12.58 10.34
N GLY A 235 -4.99 13.64 9.56
CA GLY A 235 -3.76 14.43 9.64
C GLY A 235 -3.65 15.19 10.96
N LEU A 236 -4.74 15.83 11.41
CA LEU A 236 -4.78 16.54 12.70
C LEU A 236 -4.67 15.57 13.88
N PHE A 237 -5.38 14.45 13.85
CA PHE A 237 -5.30 13.41 14.87
C PHE A 237 -3.90 12.83 14.94
N GLN A 238 -3.32 12.43 13.79
CA GLN A 238 -1.97 11.87 13.76
C GLN A 238 -0.93 12.90 14.23
N ALA A 239 -1.06 14.17 13.85
CA ALA A 239 -0.21 15.24 14.37
C ALA A 239 -0.36 15.43 15.89
N SER A 240 -1.59 15.40 16.42
CA SER A 240 -1.86 15.47 17.86
C SER A 240 -1.24 14.29 18.62
N GLU A 241 -1.36 13.08 18.08
CA GLU A 241 -0.76 11.88 18.65
C GLU A 241 0.76 11.91 18.58
N MET A 242 1.34 12.38 17.46
CA MET A 242 2.79 12.52 17.32
C MET A 242 3.37 13.53 18.32
N ILE A 243 2.68 14.64 18.60
CA ILE A 243 3.09 15.59 19.63
C ILE A 243 3.14 14.90 21.00
N GLN A 244 2.07 14.20 21.39
CA GLN A 244 2.03 13.47 22.67
C GLN A 244 3.13 12.40 22.76
N ILE A 245 3.39 11.67 21.68
CA ILE A 245 4.48 10.67 21.63
C ILE A 245 5.85 11.33 21.81
N LEU A 246 6.10 12.44 21.10
CA LEU A 246 7.36 13.19 21.23
C LEU A 246 7.57 13.71 22.65
N GLU A 247 6.52 14.17 23.31
CA GLU A 247 6.56 14.61 24.71
C GLU A 247 6.90 13.49 25.67
N GLU A 248 6.24 12.35 25.52
CA GLU A 248 6.46 11.19 26.37
C GLU A 248 7.85 10.58 26.16
N MET A 249 8.40 10.67 24.95
CA MET A 249 9.80 10.32 24.67
C MET A 249 10.77 11.32 25.31
N ALA A 250 10.54 12.61 25.14
CA ALA A 250 11.40 13.68 25.67
C ALA A 250 11.43 13.67 27.21
N SER A 251 10.29 13.43 27.87
CA SER A 251 10.20 13.35 29.34
C SER A 251 10.88 12.11 29.92
N ARG A 252 11.25 11.13 29.08
CA ARG A 252 11.88 9.87 29.48
C ARG A 252 13.33 9.74 29.05
N ASP A 253 14.01 10.83 28.72
CA ASP A 253 15.42 10.83 28.35
C ASP A 253 15.71 9.92 27.13
N VAL A 254 14.74 9.76 26.23
CA VAL A 254 14.99 9.11 24.92
C VAL A 254 15.99 9.97 24.15
N VAL A 255 17.12 9.38 23.78
CA VAL A 255 18.27 10.10 23.19
C VAL A 255 18.00 10.49 21.74
N SER A 256 17.42 9.59 20.95
CA SER A 256 16.94 9.90 19.61
C SER A 256 15.70 9.07 19.26
N ALA A 257 14.87 9.62 18.37
CA ALA A 257 13.65 8.98 17.91
C ALA A 257 13.46 9.20 16.40
N ASN A 258 13.50 8.11 15.64
CA ASN A 258 13.39 8.10 14.19
C ASN A 258 11.98 7.68 13.78
N VAL A 259 11.23 8.62 13.21
CA VAL A 259 9.88 8.36 12.73
C VAL A 259 9.91 7.58 11.43
N TRP A 260 9.06 6.56 11.33
CA TRP A 260 8.91 5.72 10.15
C TRP A 260 7.49 5.86 9.59
N PRO A 261 7.30 6.00 8.27
CA PRO A 261 8.28 6.26 7.22
C PRO A 261 8.50 7.76 6.97
N LEU A 262 9.70 8.15 6.56
CA LEU A 262 9.92 9.48 5.97
C LEU A 262 9.20 9.62 4.62
N LEU A 263 9.39 8.64 3.73
CA LEU A 263 8.80 8.57 2.39
C LEU A 263 8.13 7.19 2.20
N GLN A 264 6.81 7.15 2.01
CA GLN A 264 6.09 5.93 1.61
C GLN A 264 4.73 6.29 0.99
N ASN A 265 4.18 5.40 0.17
CA ASN A 265 2.83 5.54 -0.37
C ASN A 265 1.75 5.12 0.64
N THR A 266 1.85 5.59 1.88
CA THR A 266 0.95 5.27 2.99
C THR A 266 0.71 6.53 3.82
N ALA A 267 -0.49 6.64 4.40
CA ALA A 267 -0.91 7.86 5.09
C ALA A 267 -0.10 8.15 6.37
N ASN A 268 0.62 7.16 6.91
CA ASN A 268 1.46 7.33 8.08
C ASN A 268 2.83 7.99 7.76
N ALA A 269 3.19 8.16 6.48
CA ALA A 269 4.45 8.78 6.08
C ALA A 269 4.47 10.32 6.28
N LEU A 270 5.66 10.84 6.61
CA LEU A 270 5.85 12.30 6.70
C LEU A 270 5.76 12.98 5.32
N SER A 271 5.97 12.23 4.25
CA SER A 271 5.70 12.63 2.87
C SER A 271 5.17 11.41 2.11
N TYR A 272 4.01 11.55 1.48
CA TYR A 272 3.32 10.48 0.76
C TYR A 272 2.97 10.92 -0.67
N GLY A 273 2.79 9.94 -1.58
CA GLY A 273 2.47 10.15 -2.99
C GLY A 273 3.58 9.72 -3.97
N ARG A 274 3.26 9.56 -5.26
CA ARG A 274 4.21 9.02 -6.27
C ARG A 274 5.39 9.94 -6.60
N VAL A 275 5.30 11.23 -6.27
CA VAL A 275 6.30 12.26 -6.64
C VAL A 275 7.06 12.81 -5.42
N TYR A 276 6.60 12.54 -4.18
CA TYR A 276 7.23 12.95 -2.91
C TYR A 276 7.67 14.43 -2.87
N ASP A 277 6.81 15.34 -3.34
CA ASP A 277 7.12 16.77 -3.54
C ASP A 277 6.65 17.68 -2.41
N GLY A 278 6.05 17.14 -1.35
CA GLY A 278 5.60 17.88 -0.17
C GLY A 278 5.52 17.04 1.11
N LEU A 279 5.54 17.71 2.26
CA LEU A 279 5.27 17.08 3.55
C LEU A 279 3.76 16.91 3.76
N SER A 280 3.36 15.80 4.36
CA SER A 280 2.02 15.65 4.94
C SER A 280 1.84 16.65 6.10
N PHE A 281 0.61 16.90 6.53
CA PHE A 281 0.38 17.76 7.69
C PHE A 281 1.12 17.27 8.97
N PRO A 282 1.06 15.96 9.33
CA PRO A 282 1.93 15.40 10.38
C PRO A 282 3.41 15.59 10.09
N GLY A 283 3.84 15.45 8.82
CA GLY A 283 5.20 15.73 8.36
C GLY A 283 5.64 17.17 8.61
N ALA A 284 4.78 18.14 8.33
CA ALA A 284 5.05 19.55 8.55
C ALA A 284 5.11 19.89 10.05
N VAL A 285 4.19 19.35 10.86
CA VAL A 285 4.21 19.49 12.32
C VAL A 285 5.48 18.86 12.91
N TYR A 286 5.85 17.66 12.47
CA TYR A 286 7.08 17.01 12.90
C TYR A 286 8.32 17.81 12.50
N ALA A 287 8.40 18.29 11.26
CA ALA A 287 9.52 19.11 10.79
C ALA A 287 9.64 20.41 11.60
N GLU A 288 8.52 21.02 11.95
CA GLU A 288 8.46 22.22 12.76
C GLU A 288 8.95 21.96 14.21
N LEU A 289 8.50 20.88 14.83
CA LEU A 289 8.77 20.61 16.25
C LEU A 289 10.14 19.95 16.50
N SER A 290 10.55 19.00 15.65
CA SER A 290 11.75 18.17 15.84
C SER A 290 13.05 18.99 16.01
N GLY A 291 13.17 20.12 15.30
CA GLY A 291 14.31 21.04 15.46
C GLY A 291 14.16 22.02 16.63
N ARG A 292 12.92 22.41 16.96
CA ARG A 292 12.62 23.49 17.91
C ARG A 292 12.62 23.03 19.37
N LEU A 293 12.14 21.82 19.63
CA LEU A 293 12.01 21.29 20.98
C LEU A 293 13.31 20.66 21.51
N LYS A 294 14.39 20.68 20.73
CA LYS A 294 15.69 20.13 21.13
C LYS A 294 16.21 20.86 22.38
N GLY A 295 16.36 20.12 23.48
CA GLY A 295 16.86 20.65 24.76
C GLY A 295 15.79 21.32 25.64
N PHE A 296 14.52 21.27 25.24
CA PHE A 296 13.40 21.67 26.08
C PHE A 296 12.76 20.45 26.76
N GLN A 297 12.29 20.63 27.99
CA GLN A 297 11.53 19.66 28.76
C GLN A 297 10.05 20.04 28.76
N ALA A 298 9.15 19.07 28.63
CA ALA A 298 7.71 19.33 28.77
C ALA A 298 7.39 19.81 30.20
N LEU A 299 6.58 20.86 30.29
CA LEU A 299 6.07 21.41 31.54
C LEU A 299 4.61 21.00 31.70
N ASP A 300 4.31 20.23 32.73
CA ASP A 300 2.94 19.85 33.08
C ASP A 300 2.16 21.07 33.59
N LEU A 301 1.09 21.43 32.88
CA LEU A 301 0.23 22.56 33.22
C LEU A 301 -0.97 22.05 34.02
N THR A 302 -0.90 22.11 35.35
CA THR A 302 -2.05 21.77 36.20
C THR A 302 -3.00 22.97 36.34
N PRO A 303 -4.31 22.84 36.06
CA PRO A 303 -5.25 23.95 36.21
C PRO A 303 -5.35 24.43 37.66
N GLY A 304 -5.39 25.75 37.87
CA GLY A 304 -5.66 26.34 39.19
C GLY A 304 -7.17 26.39 39.47
N ASP A 305 -7.58 25.91 40.65
CA ASP A 305 -8.97 25.88 41.11
C ASP A 305 -9.61 27.29 41.09
N GLY A 306 -10.42 27.57 40.07
CA GLY A 306 -11.23 28.79 39.96
C GLY A 306 -12.66 28.43 39.56
N GLU A 307 -13.54 28.29 40.56
CA GLU A 307 -14.94 27.84 40.42
C GLU A 307 -15.72 28.52 39.28
N ALA A 308 -16.18 27.75 38.29
CA ALA A 308 -17.55 27.25 38.21
C ALA A 308 -17.74 26.41 36.93
N ASP A 309 -18.17 25.18 37.16
CA ASP A 309 -18.58 24.14 36.22
C ASP A 309 -17.45 23.46 35.41
N GLU A 310 -17.38 22.14 35.59
CA GLU A 310 -16.40 21.20 35.03
C GLU A 310 -16.09 21.49 33.56
N VAL A 311 -14.84 21.90 33.31
CA VAL A 311 -14.21 21.79 32.00
C VAL A 311 -12.87 21.13 32.26
N GLU A 312 -12.83 19.80 32.07
CA GLU A 312 -11.57 19.11 31.82
C GLU A 312 -10.79 19.93 30.77
N MET A 313 -9.50 20.16 30.99
CA MET A 313 -8.64 20.77 29.97
C MET A 313 -8.32 19.77 28.83
N GLN A 314 -9.13 18.72 28.66
CA GLN A 314 -9.64 18.31 27.35
C GLN A 314 -10.86 19.18 27.03
N THR A 315 -10.62 20.46 26.77
CA THR A 315 -11.67 21.28 26.19
C THR A 315 -11.94 20.72 24.80
N ASP A 316 -13.13 20.19 24.53
CA ASP A 316 -13.58 19.73 23.20
C ASP A 316 -12.90 20.54 22.08
N GLY A 317 -11.77 20.05 21.56
CA GLY A 317 -11.02 20.59 20.44
C GLY A 317 -9.77 21.46 20.63
N TYR A 318 -9.18 21.63 21.82
CA TYR A 318 -7.85 22.27 21.97
C TYR A 318 -6.93 21.53 22.95
N ASN A 319 -5.67 21.33 22.56
CA ASN A 319 -4.58 20.77 23.37
C ASN A 319 -3.44 21.81 23.52
N LEU A 320 -3.14 22.23 24.75
CA LEU A 320 -2.03 23.15 25.03
C LEU A 320 -0.83 22.39 25.59
N HIS A 321 0.31 22.61 24.96
CA HIS A 321 1.59 22.01 25.34
C HIS A 321 2.59 23.11 25.70
N ALA A 322 3.33 22.94 26.80
CA ALA A 322 4.33 23.90 27.26
C ALA A 322 5.68 23.22 27.42
N TYR A 323 6.74 23.92 27.01
CA TYR A 323 8.09 23.40 27.01
C TYR A 323 9.05 24.42 27.61
N VAL A 324 9.96 23.98 28.46
CA VAL A 324 10.92 24.84 29.17
C VAL A 324 12.35 24.38 28.93
N SER A 325 13.26 25.34 28.81
CA SER A 325 14.71 25.14 28.91
C SER A 325 15.23 25.95 30.10
N GLU A 326 16.54 25.93 30.35
CA GLU A 326 17.15 26.72 31.45
C GLU A 326 16.83 28.23 31.33
N ASP A 327 16.77 28.77 30.12
CA ASP A 327 16.67 30.22 29.87
C ASP A 327 15.40 30.65 29.11
N ALA A 328 14.61 29.70 28.58
CA ALA A 328 13.48 30.01 27.71
C ALA A 328 12.26 29.11 27.92
N LEU A 329 11.08 29.68 27.73
CA LEU A 329 9.79 28.98 27.66
C LEU A 329 9.28 28.99 26.21
N GLU A 330 8.98 27.83 25.66
CA GLU A 330 8.29 27.64 24.38
C GLU A 330 6.90 27.08 24.65
N LEU A 331 5.86 27.77 24.21
CA LEU A 331 4.49 27.30 24.32
C LEU A 331 4.03 26.87 22.92
N VAL A 332 3.54 25.64 22.79
CA VAL A 332 2.93 25.14 21.56
C VAL A 332 1.47 24.89 21.83
N LEU A 333 0.61 25.69 21.21
CA LEU A 333 -0.82 25.43 21.26
C LEU A 333 -1.25 24.71 19.97
N PHE A 334 -1.89 23.56 20.15
CA PHE A 334 -2.43 22.74 19.08
C PHE A 334 -3.96 22.68 19.17
N SER A 335 -4.66 23.08 18.12
CA SER A 335 -6.13 22.97 18.04
C SER A 335 -6.49 21.67 17.33
N SER A 336 -7.18 20.76 18.03
CA SER A 336 -7.49 19.41 17.53
C SER A 336 -8.97 19.14 17.27
N GLY A 337 -9.89 20.09 17.51
CA GLY A 337 -11.31 19.81 17.34
C GLY A 337 -12.16 20.93 16.75
N GLU A 338 -13.42 20.54 16.51
CA GLU A 338 -14.38 21.31 15.74
C GLU A 338 -15.03 22.40 16.58
N GLY A 339 -14.86 23.66 16.15
CA GLY A 339 -15.61 24.81 16.66
C GLY A 339 -14.73 25.96 17.15
N SER A 340 -15.19 27.18 16.89
CA SER A 340 -14.57 28.39 17.42
C SER A 340 -14.83 28.52 18.92
N ARG A 341 -13.80 28.47 19.76
CA ARG A 341 -13.89 28.89 21.17
C ARG A 341 -12.72 29.81 21.52
N ASN A 342 -13.04 30.91 22.22
CA ASN A 342 -12.02 31.75 22.83
C ASN A 342 -11.50 31.05 24.10
N VAL A 343 -10.23 30.69 24.13
CA VAL A 343 -9.55 30.13 25.31
C VAL A 343 -8.62 31.18 25.88
N GLU A 344 -9.00 31.77 27.02
CA GLU A 344 -8.20 32.76 27.72
C GLU A 344 -7.26 32.08 28.71
N LEU A 345 -5.95 32.16 28.48
CA LEU A 345 -4.91 31.50 29.29
C LEU A 345 -4.07 32.53 30.02
N ASP A 346 -4.20 32.65 31.34
CA ASP A 346 -3.31 33.51 32.15
C ASP A 346 -1.99 32.81 32.45
N LEU A 347 -0.93 33.20 31.75
CA LEU A 347 0.43 32.65 31.89
C LEU A 347 1.36 33.53 32.72
N SER A 348 0.85 34.58 33.37
CA SER A 348 1.64 35.60 34.06
C SER A 348 2.59 35.02 35.11
N ALA A 349 2.16 33.99 35.83
CA ALA A 349 2.95 33.34 36.88
C ALA A 349 4.15 32.58 36.31
N ILE A 350 3.97 31.89 35.18
CA ILE A 350 5.01 31.08 34.52
C ILE A 350 6.02 31.99 33.82
N LEU A 351 5.53 32.98 33.06
CA LEU A 351 6.36 33.94 32.31
C LEU A 351 7.25 34.80 33.20
N SER A 352 6.90 34.96 34.49
CA SER A 352 7.71 35.73 35.43
C SER A 352 9.08 35.10 35.77
N ASN A 353 9.25 33.81 35.45
CA ASN A 353 10.48 33.05 35.73
C ASN A 353 11.47 33.01 34.56
N TYR A 354 11.10 33.50 33.37
CA TYR A 354 11.92 33.36 32.16
C TYR A 354 12.18 34.73 31.50
N ASP A 355 13.41 34.92 31.01
CA ASP A 355 13.84 36.19 30.39
C ASP A 355 13.37 36.34 28.93
N ALA A 356 13.15 35.21 28.25
CA ALA A 356 12.56 35.14 26.93
C ALA A 356 11.52 34.01 26.89
N SER A 357 10.34 34.30 26.37
CA SER A 357 9.31 33.30 26.18
C SER A 357 8.72 33.45 24.80
N ARG A 358 8.34 32.35 24.17
CA ARG A 358 7.76 32.34 22.83
C ARG A 358 6.53 31.47 22.83
N ALA A 359 5.45 31.96 22.24
CA ALA A 359 4.23 31.21 22.02
C ALA A 359 4.04 30.98 20.53
N THR A 360 3.95 29.72 20.14
CA THR A 360 3.71 29.27 18.79
C THR A 360 2.34 28.62 18.72
N SER A 361 1.45 29.18 17.90
CA SER A 361 0.19 28.52 17.56
C SER A 361 0.39 27.76 16.26
N LEU A 362 0.03 26.48 16.27
CA LEU A 362 -0.05 25.63 15.08
C LEU A 362 -1.53 25.52 14.69
N ALA A 363 -1.88 26.05 13.53
CA ALA A 363 -3.24 26.01 12.99
C ALA A 363 -3.18 25.64 11.51
N TYR A 364 -4.10 24.78 11.08
CA TYR A 364 -4.24 24.42 9.67
C TYR A 364 -4.96 25.55 8.90
N LEU A 365 -4.35 26.05 7.83
CA LEU A 365 -4.91 27.05 6.92
C LEU A 365 -5.01 26.48 5.50
N PRO A 366 -6.18 26.02 5.03
CA PRO A 366 -6.40 25.77 3.62
C PRO A 366 -6.77 27.09 2.92
N GLY A 367 -6.02 27.50 1.89
CA GLY A 367 -6.36 28.62 0.98
C GLY A 367 -7.01 28.11 -0.31
N GLU A 368 -7.94 28.77 -1.01
CA GLU A 368 -8.52 30.11 -0.88
C GLU A 368 -10.01 30.13 -1.29
N ALA A 369 -10.85 30.75 -0.47
CA ALA A 369 -11.65 31.91 -0.87
C ALA A 369 -12.01 32.71 0.39
N ILE A 370 -11.12 33.62 0.79
CA ILE A 370 -11.42 34.82 1.60
C ILE A 370 -12.65 34.67 2.53
N GLY A 371 -12.43 34.06 3.68
CA GLY A 371 -13.26 34.20 4.88
C GLY A 371 -12.31 34.40 6.05
N ASP A 372 -12.42 35.54 6.74
CA ASP A 372 -11.55 35.98 7.84
C ASP A 372 -11.19 34.85 8.82
N SER A 373 -9.96 34.34 8.76
CA SER A 373 -9.32 33.64 9.88
C SER A 373 -8.15 34.48 10.37
N SER A 374 -8.43 35.34 11.36
CA SER A 374 -7.39 36.05 12.10
C SER A 374 -7.08 35.27 13.38
N ALA A 375 -5.96 34.56 13.44
CA ALA A 375 -5.34 34.29 14.73
C ALA A 375 -4.74 35.61 15.24
N SER A 376 -5.56 36.42 15.92
CA SER A 376 -5.06 37.66 16.50
C SER A 376 -4.38 37.36 17.84
N PHE A 377 -3.05 37.49 17.89
CA PHE A 377 -2.36 37.67 19.17
C PHE A 377 -2.61 39.11 19.63
N GLY A 378 -3.71 39.29 20.33
CA GLY A 378 -4.06 40.56 20.93
C GLY A 378 -3.24 40.79 22.19
N ARG A 379 -2.19 41.62 22.11
CA ARG A 379 -1.95 42.56 23.21
C ARG A 379 -3.26 43.31 23.41
N SER A 380 -3.62 43.68 24.64
CA SER A 380 -4.85 44.42 24.95
C SER A 380 -4.98 45.81 24.28
N SER A 381 -4.25 46.10 23.19
CA SER A 381 -4.45 47.26 22.32
C SER A 381 -3.88 47.20 20.88
N GLU A 382 -3.33 46.09 20.35
CA GLU A 382 -2.77 46.10 18.97
C GLU A 382 -3.11 44.84 18.17
N SER A 383 -3.83 45.03 17.06
CA SER A 383 -4.15 44.02 16.04
C SER A 383 -3.07 44.05 14.93
N GLY A 384 -2.17 43.08 14.94
CA GLY A 384 -1.22 42.84 13.84
C GLY A 384 -1.67 41.64 13.02
N TRP A 385 -1.82 41.82 11.70
CA TRP A 385 -2.18 40.77 10.74
C TRP A 385 -0.91 40.08 10.22
N SER A 386 -0.90 38.75 10.12
CA SER A 386 0.16 37.97 9.46
C SER A 386 -0.23 37.57 8.04
N ASP A 387 0.77 37.24 7.22
CA ASP A 387 0.59 36.80 5.82
C ASP A 387 -0.04 35.38 5.76
N PRO A 388 -0.95 35.09 4.81
CA PRO A 388 -1.74 33.84 4.76
C PRO A 388 -0.99 32.56 4.36
N GLY A 389 0.34 32.51 4.50
CA GLY A 389 1.18 31.41 3.99
C GLY A 389 1.95 30.61 5.04
N ASP A 390 1.89 30.99 6.32
CA ASP A 390 2.69 30.37 7.38
C ASP A 390 1.87 29.37 8.22
N LEU A 391 2.37 28.14 8.34
CA LEU A 391 1.81 27.04 9.14
C LEU A 391 1.89 27.28 10.66
N SER A 392 2.67 28.27 11.08
CA SER A 392 2.86 28.62 12.48
C SER A 392 2.93 30.13 12.67
N VAL A 393 2.35 30.59 13.77
CA VAL A 393 2.45 31.98 14.20
C VAL A 393 3.17 32.01 15.54
N SER A 394 4.43 32.47 15.53
CA SER A 394 5.26 32.57 16.73
C SER A 394 5.32 34.01 17.25
N HIS A 395 5.03 34.21 18.53
CA HIS A 395 5.08 35.49 19.23
C HIS A 395 6.09 35.46 20.37
N MET A 396 6.95 36.47 20.45
CA MET A 396 7.83 36.68 21.60
C MET A 396 7.04 37.34 22.73
N LEU A 397 7.00 36.69 23.88
CA LEU A 397 6.38 37.16 25.11
C LEU A 397 7.44 37.77 26.02
N MET A 398 7.13 38.91 26.65
CA MET A 398 8.04 39.60 27.57
C MET A 398 7.70 39.25 29.03
N ASN A 399 8.73 39.27 29.88
CA ASN A 399 8.61 39.00 31.31
C ASN A 399 7.61 39.97 31.99
N GLY A 400 6.65 39.41 32.74
CA GLY A 400 5.68 40.15 33.57
C GLY A 400 4.38 40.58 32.88
N GLU A 401 4.12 40.11 31.66
CA GLU A 401 2.89 40.44 30.92
C GLU A 401 1.77 39.41 31.17
N ALA A 402 0.56 39.91 31.39
CA ALA A 402 -0.65 39.09 31.27
C ALA A 402 -0.92 38.87 29.78
N VAL A 403 -0.64 37.65 29.33
CA VAL A 403 -0.86 37.22 27.95
C VAL A 403 -2.24 36.62 27.88
N PHE A 404 -3.09 37.14 27.00
CA PHE A 404 -4.41 36.58 26.74
C PHE A 404 -4.42 36.10 25.30
N LEU A 405 -4.62 34.80 25.12
CA LEU A 405 -4.79 34.21 23.80
C LEU A 405 -6.29 34.23 23.48
N SER A 406 -6.66 34.65 22.27
CA SER A 406 -8.05 34.65 21.81
C SER A 406 -8.07 34.00 20.43
N PHE A 407 -8.94 33.01 20.26
CA PHE A 407 -9.09 32.25 19.04
C PHE A 407 -10.48 32.54 18.47
N GLU A 408 -10.61 33.59 17.67
CA GLU A 408 -11.80 33.76 16.82
C GLU A 408 -11.67 32.76 15.67
N GLY A 409 -12.48 31.71 15.74
CA GLY A 409 -12.20 30.49 15.01
C GLY A 409 -12.21 30.64 13.49
N ALA A 410 -11.43 29.76 12.87
CA ALA A 410 -11.79 29.28 11.55
C ALA A 410 -13.21 28.71 11.65
N VAL A 411 -14.18 29.37 11.04
CA VAL A 411 -15.40 28.67 10.66
C VAL A 411 -14.95 27.69 9.57
N PHE A 412 -14.94 26.39 9.86
CA PHE A 412 -15.05 25.40 8.79
C PHE A 412 -16.44 25.57 8.17
N THR A 413 -16.62 26.57 7.33
CA THR A 413 -17.71 26.54 6.37
C THR A 413 -17.31 25.49 5.32
N PRO A 414 -18.18 24.56 4.90
CA PRO A 414 -17.90 23.63 3.79
C PRO A 414 -17.66 24.32 2.44
N ALA A 415 -17.55 25.64 2.41
CA ALA A 415 -17.18 26.42 1.25
C ALA A 415 -15.67 26.62 1.31
N ILE A 416 -14.99 26.15 0.26
CA ILE A 416 -13.53 26.16 0.03
C ILE A 416 -12.81 24.91 0.55
N ALA A 417 -13.09 23.79 -0.11
CA ALA A 417 -12.14 22.69 -0.29
C ALA A 417 -11.92 22.43 -1.80
N SER A 418 -12.20 23.40 -2.66
CA SER A 418 -12.19 23.23 -4.12
C SER A 418 -11.01 23.91 -4.84
N GLN A 419 -10.01 24.39 -4.11
CA GLN A 419 -8.77 24.86 -4.73
C GLN A 419 -7.56 24.36 -3.94
N ILE A 420 -6.81 23.47 -4.61
CA ILE A 420 -5.48 22.96 -4.29
C ILE A 420 -5.44 21.62 -3.50
N ILE A 421 -5.36 20.56 -4.32
CA ILE A 421 -4.82 19.20 -4.11
C ILE A 421 -5.84 18.08 -3.78
N ASN A 422 -6.06 17.25 -4.80
CA ASN A 422 -6.60 15.89 -4.79
C ASN A 422 -6.17 15.09 -3.54
N VAL A 423 -7.10 14.83 -2.63
CA VAL A 423 -7.25 13.53 -1.99
C VAL A 423 -8.75 13.31 -1.79
N PRO A 424 -9.38 12.36 -2.47
CA PRO A 424 -10.73 11.95 -2.15
C PRO A 424 -10.74 11.38 -0.72
N VAL A 425 -11.53 12.01 0.15
CA VAL A 425 -11.98 11.38 1.39
C VAL A 425 -13.01 10.33 1.00
N SER A 426 -12.53 9.09 0.82
CA SER A 426 -13.33 7.88 1.05
C SER A 426 -13.96 7.97 2.46
N PRO A 427 -15.24 7.60 2.62
CA PRO A 427 -15.85 7.42 3.92
C PRO A 427 -15.32 6.14 4.57
N ASP A 428 -14.53 6.31 5.63
CA ASP A 428 -14.46 5.42 6.80
C ASP A 428 -14.06 3.93 6.57
N PRO A 429 -12.75 3.57 6.62
CA PRO A 429 -12.36 2.20 6.92
C PRO A 429 -12.49 1.98 8.44
N TRP A 430 -13.17 0.90 8.84
CA TRP A 430 -13.39 0.44 10.23
C TRP A 430 -14.69 0.92 10.93
N SER A 431 -15.81 0.97 10.19
CA SER A 431 -16.71 -0.16 10.44
C SER A 431 -16.20 -1.32 9.62
N GLU A 432 -15.80 -2.40 10.28
CA GLU A 432 -16.20 -3.70 9.76
C GLU A 432 -17.74 -3.72 9.77
N SER A 433 -18.33 -3.07 8.78
CA SER A 433 -19.65 -3.45 8.33
C SER A 433 -19.35 -4.30 7.13
N SER A 434 -19.70 -5.58 7.21
CA SER A 434 -19.96 -6.44 6.06
C SER A 434 -21.08 -5.90 5.14
N ASP A 435 -21.39 -4.61 5.23
CA ASP A 435 -22.48 -3.94 4.54
C ASP A 435 -21.82 -2.97 3.56
N GLY A 436 -22.12 -3.14 2.28
CA GLY A 436 -21.56 -2.34 1.20
C GLY A 436 -21.79 -0.83 1.31
N GLN A 437 -20.81 -0.09 0.82
CA GLN A 437 -20.69 1.35 0.85
C GLN A 437 -21.31 2.00 -0.41
N HIS A 438 -21.53 3.31 -0.35
CA HIS A 438 -21.95 4.09 -1.52
C HIS A 438 -21.04 5.31 -1.66
N LEU A 439 -20.08 5.20 -2.57
CA LEU A 439 -18.97 6.11 -2.83
C LEU A 439 -19.20 6.89 -4.12
N VAL A 440 -18.96 8.19 -4.10
CA VAL A 440 -19.19 9.08 -5.25
C VAL A 440 -18.05 10.08 -5.36
N GLY A 441 -17.33 10.06 -6.48
CA GLY A 441 -16.36 11.06 -6.93
C GLY A 441 -17.01 12.37 -7.36
N GLY A 442 -16.17 13.34 -7.72
CA GLY A 442 -16.54 14.66 -8.20
C GLY A 442 -16.32 14.81 -9.72
N GLU A 443 -16.27 16.07 -10.19
CA GLU A 443 -16.07 16.36 -11.63
C GLU A 443 -14.58 16.43 -12.06
N ASN A 444 -13.65 15.98 -11.22
CA ASN A 444 -12.22 15.91 -11.53
C ASN A 444 -11.69 14.48 -11.29
N SER A 445 -10.48 14.20 -11.76
CA SER A 445 -9.77 12.94 -11.49
C SER A 445 -9.69 12.57 -10.01
N ASP A 446 -10.33 11.45 -9.64
CA ASP A 446 -10.43 10.91 -8.30
C ASP A 446 -9.69 9.56 -8.11
N LEU A 447 -9.55 9.15 -6.85
CA LEU A 447 -8.98 7.87 -6.40
C LEU A 447 -9.89 7.25 -5.32
N VAL A 448 -10.78 6.33 -5.69
CA VAL A 448 -11.80 5.78 -4.79
C VAL A 448 -11.53 4.30 -4.49
N HIS A 449 -11.58 3.90 -3.22
CA HIS A 449 -11.44 2.51 -2.77
C HIS A 449 -12.67 2.10 -1.94
N GLY A 450 -13.33 1.00 -2.30
CA GLY A 450 -14.51 0.41 -1.65
C GLY A 450 -14.19 -0.34 -0.34
N HIS A 451 -13.09 -1.09 -0.35
CA HIS A 451 -12.66 -1.98 0.74
C HIS A 451 -13.49 -3.27 0.80
N GLU A 452 -13.85 -3.76 2.00
CA GLU A 452 -14.65 -4.99 2.14
C GLU A 452 -16.16 -4.68 2.10
N GLY A 453 -16.94 -5.51 1.41
CA GLY A 453 -18.41 -5.41 1.32
C GLY A 453 -18.89 -5.11 -0.10
N ASP A 454 -20.21 -5.23 -0.35
CA ASP A 454 -20.81 -5.04 -1.68
C ASP A 454 -21.02 -3.55 -2.03
N ASP A 455 -19.96 -2.87 -2.46
CA ASP A 455 -19.89 -1.42 -2.61
C ASP A 455 -20.55 -0.89 -3.89
N ARG A 456 -20.89 0.41 -3.88
CA ARG A 456 -21.36 1.17 -5.05
C ARG A 456 -20.47 2.38 -5.24
N ILE A 457 -19.67 2.41 -6.29
CA ILE A 457 -18.67 3.44 -6.57
C ILE A 457 -19.02 4.17 -7.87
N TYR A 458 -19.07 5.50 -7.85
CA TYR A 458 -19.36 6.34 -9.02
C TYR A 458 -18.27 7.41 -9.20
N GLY A 459 -17.49 7.38 -10.27
CA GLY A 459 -16.43 8.37 -10.58
C GLY A 459 -16.96 9.75 -10.96
N GLN A 460 -17.98 9.78 -11.83
CA GLN A 460 -18.64 10.96 -12.41
C GLN A 460 -17.92 11.58 -13.63
N ALA A 461 -17.05 12.54 -13.45
CA ALA A 461 -16.34 13.17 -14.56
C ALA A 461 -14.89 13.40 -14.19
N GLY A 462 -13.98 13.26 -15.14
CA GLY A 462 -12.54 13.32 -14.86
C GLY A 462 -11.92 11.94 -15.05
N ASN A 463 -10.59 11.86 -15.02
CA ASN A 463 -9.91 10.58 -15.22
C ASN A 463 -9.69 9.94 -13.85
N ASP A 464 -10.53 9.00 -13.47
CA ASP A 464 -10.63 8.45 -12.13
C ASP A 464 -9.84 7.15 -11.96
N THR A 465 -9.54 6.78 -10.72
CA THR A 465 -9.02 5.46 -10.34
C THR A 465 -9.93 4.87 -9.29
N LEU A 466 -10.68 3.82 -9.61
CA LEU A 466 -11.73 3.24 -8.78
C LEU A 466 -11.41 1.78 -8.48
N ASP A 467 -11.50 1.37 -7.23
CA ASP A 467 -11.15 0.02 -6.76
C ASP A 467 -12.23 -0.48 -5.80
N GLY A 468 -12.90 -1.58 -6.12
CA GLY A 468 -13.95 -2.18 -5.31
C GLY A 468 -13.38 -2.80 -4.05
N GLY A 469 -12.51 -3.80 -4.22
CA GLY A 469 -11.93 -4.56 -3.13
C GLY A 469 -12.66 -5.90 -2.96
N PRO A 470 -12.66 -6.51 -1.77
CA PRO A 470 -13.42 -7.74 -1.55
C PRO A 470 -14.92 -7.49 -1.37
N GLY A 471 -15.77 -8.01 -2.24
CA GLY A 471 -17.22 -7.85 -2.19
C GLY A 471 -17.87 -8.07 -3.55
N ALA A 472 -19.19 -8.03 -3.64
CA ALA A 472 -19.88 -7.92 -4.93
C ALA A 472 -20.17 -6.45 -5.23
N ASP A 473 -19.24 -5.80 -5.90
CA ASP A 473 -19.20 -4.35 -6.07
C ASP A 473 -19.94 -3.87 -7.33
N THR A 474 -20.30 -2.59 -7.34
CA THR A 474 -20.83 -1.90 -8.53
C THR A 474 -20.04 -0.62 -8.75
N ILE A 475 -19.23 -0.55 -9.81
CA ILE A 475 -18.32 0.55 -10.09
C ILE A 475 -18.69 1.20 -11.42
N ALA A 476 -18.80 2.53 -11.46
CA ALA A 476 -19.10 3.29 -12.67
C ALA A 476 -18.16 4.50 -12.83
N GLY A 477 -17.21 4.46 -13.78
CA GLY A 477 -16.29 5.56 -14.11
C GLY A 477 -17.02 6.81 -14.59
N SER A 478 -17.97 6.62 -15.51
CA SER A 478 -18.87 7.61 -16.09
C SER A 478 -18.26 8.46 -17.22
N HIS A 479 -17.47 9.50 -16.97
CA HIS A 479 -16.84 10.29 -18.05
C HIS A 479 -15.38 10.55 -17.73
N GLY A 480 -14.52 10.45 -18.72
CA GLY A 480 -13.08 10.59 -18.58
C GLY A 480 -12.38 9.27 -18.91
N ALA A 481 -11.06 9.28 -18.87
CA ALA A 481 -10.26 8.08 -19.09
C ALA A 481 -9.93 7.47 -17.72
N ASP A 482 -10.71 6.48 -17.31
CA ASP A 482 -10.75 5.94 -15.96
C ASP A 482 -9.95 4.63 -15.84
N VAL A 483 -9.51 4.33 -14.61
CA VAL A 483 -8.88 3.07 -14.24
C VAL A 483 -9.75 2.37 -13.21
N LEU A 484 -10.39 1.26 -13.58
CA LEU A 484 -11.32 0.54 -12.71
C LEU A 484 -10.75 -0.82 -12.31
N ARG A 485 -10.95 -1.19 -11.05
CA ARG A 485 -10.59 -2.48 -10.46
C ARG A 485 -11.76 -3.06 -9.66
N GLY A 486 -12.17 -4.29 -9.96
CA GLY A 486 -13.27 -4.99 -9.26
C GLY A 486 -12.78 -5.48 -7.91
N GLY A 487 -11.98 -6.56 -7.91
CA GLY A 487 -11.33 -7.09 -6.72
C GLY A 487 -11.69 -8.55 -6.52
N GLU A 488 -12.16 -8.92 -5.33
CA GLU A 488 -12.64 -10.30 -5.07
C GLU A 488 -14.15 -10.32 -4.95
N GLY A 489 -14.86 -11.10 -5.75
CA GLY A 489 -16.31 -11.26 -5.67
C GLY A 489 -16.95 -11.05 -7.03
N ASN A 490 -18.28 -11.00 -7.10
CA ASN A 490 -18.97 -10.89 -8.40
C ASN A 490 -19.36 -9.44 -8.64
N ASP A 491 -18.55 -8.73 -9.41
CA ASP A 491 -18.60 -7.29 -9.56
C ASP A 491 -19.34 -6.84 -10.81
N SER A 492 -19.81 -5.60 -10.80
CA SER A 492 -20.41 -4.92 -11.96
C SER A 492 -19.65 -3.62 -12.24
N LEU A 493 -18.87 -3.60 -13.32
CA LEU A 493 -18.01 -2.47 -13.69
C LEU A 493 -18.49 -1.79 -14.97
N GLY A 494 -18.44 -0.47 -15.03
CA GLY A 494 -18.74 0.31 -16.23
C GLY A 494 -17.79 1.49 -16.38
N GLY A 495 -16.98 1.52 -17.45
CA GLY A 495 -16.05 2.62 -17.74
C GLY A 495 -16.80 3.92 -18.06
N GLY A 496 -17.67 3.89 -19.07
CA GLY A 496 -18.57 4.99 -19.38
C GLY A 496 -18.19 5.69 -20.67
N ALA A 497 -17.56 6.85 -20.61
CA ALA A 497 -17.17 7.60 -21.80
C ALA A 497 -15.75 8.12 -21.67
N GLY A 498 -14.86 7.74 -22.57
CA GLY A 498 -13.44 8.05 -22.54
C GLY A 498 -12.64 6.76 -22.64
N HIS A 499 -11.32 6.87 -22.63
CA HIS A 499 -10.46 5.69 -22.86
C HIS A 499 -10.16 4.98 -21.53
N ASP A 500 -10.94 3.97 -21.20
CA ASP A 500 -10.93 3.35 -19.88
C ASP A 500 -10.04 2.09 -19.81
N SER A 501 -9.49 1.82 -18.63
CA SER A 501 -8.69 0.63 -18.31
C SER A 501 -9.34 -0.12 -17.15
N ILE A 502 -9.96 -1.27 -17.43
CA ILE A 502 -10.79 -2.00 -16.47
C ILE A 502 -10.19 -3.38 -16.20
N THR A 503 -10.05 -3.75 -14.92
CA THR A 503 -9.66 -5.11 -14.47
C THR A 503 -10.69 -5.62 -13.48
N ALA A 504 -11.41 -6.71 -13.75
CA ALA A 504 -12.40 -7.22 -12.77
C ALA A 504 -11.76 -8.07 -11.66
N ASP A 505 -10.60 -8.69 -11.92
CA ASP A 505 -9.81 -9.53 -11.00
C ASP A 505 -10.44 -10.92 -10.71
N TYR A 506 -11.04 -11.19 -9.54
CA TYR A 506 -11.52 -12.53 -9.19
C TYR A 506 -13.03 -12.52 -9.01
N GLY A 507 -13.78 -13.33 -9.77
CA GLY A 507 -15.22 -13.17 -9.70
C GLY A 507 -16.02 -13.96 -10.68
N SER A 508 -17.26 -13.56 -10.89
CA SER A 508 -17.99 -13.82 -12.13
C SER A 508 -18.67 -12.52 -12.43
N ASP A 509 -17.97 -11.72 -13.21
CA ASP A 509 -18.12 -10.27 -13.23
C ASP A 509 -18.93 -9.83 -14.44
N THR A 510 -19.48 -8.62 -14.37
CA THR A 510 -20.15 -7.98 -15.50
C THR A 510 -19.50 -6.65 -15.79
N VAL A 511 -18.78 -6.54 -16.90
CA VAL A 511 -17.95 -5.39 -17.25
C VAL A 511 -18.42 -4.74 -18.54
N GLY A 512 -18.54 -3.41 -18.55
CA GLY A 512 -18.76 -2.60 -19.75
C GLY A 512 -17.66 -1.56 -19.92
N GLY A 513 -17.01 -1.49 -21.10
CA GLY A 513 -16.08 -0.41 -21.47
C GLY A 513 -16.83 0.92 -21.61
N GLY A 514 -17.68 1.03 -22.63
CA GLY A 514 -18.59 2.16 -22.80
C GLY A 514 -18.48 2.85 -24.15
N GLN A 515 -17.90 4.04 -24.18
CA GLN A 515 -17.65 4.84 -25.38
C GLN A 515 -16.17 5.16 -25.45
N ASP A 516 -15.65 5.29 -26.67
CA ASP A 516 -14.23 5.43 -26.98
C ASP A 516 -13.46 4.11 -26.76
N ASN A 517 -12.16 4.11 -27.01
CA ASN A 517 -11.37 2.88 -27.06
C ASN A 517 -10.94 2.44 -25.67
N ASP A 518 -11.44 1.30 -25.22
CA ASP A 518 -11.25 0.78 -23.87
C ASP A 518 -10.33 -0.45 -23.84
N THR A 519 -9.77 -0.73 -22.66
CA THR A 519 -9.04 -1.97 -22.36
C THR A 519 -9.70 -2.66 -21.18
N VAL A 520 -10.15 -3.90 -21.37
CA VAL A 520 -10.85 -4.67 -20.33
C VAL A 520 -10.19 -6.04 -20.13
N LEU A 521 -9.90 -6.35 -18.88
CA LEU A 521 -9.50 -7.68 -18.41
C LEU A 521 -10.62 -8.21 -17.49
N GLY A 522 -11.26 -9.32 -17.87
CA GLY A 522 -12.25 -10.05 -17.06
C GLY A 522 -11.58 -10.56 -15.79
N GLY A 523 -10.78 -11.60 -15.90
CA GLY A 523 -9.95 -12.08 -14.80
C GLY A 523 -10.24 -13.55 -14.56
N SER A 524 -10.39 -13.97 -13.31
CA SER A 524 -10.74 -15.36 -13.03
C SER A 524 -12.23 -15.53 -12.81
N GLY A 525 -12.82 -16.49 -13.51
CA GLY A 525 -14.19 -16.96 -13.31
C GLY A 525 -15.03 -16.66 -14.54
N ASN A 526 -16.35 -16.86 -14.49
CA ASN A 526 -17.16 -16.77 -15.72
C ASN A 526 -17.70 -15.35 -15.87
N ASP A 527 -17.05 -14.56 -16.70
CA ASP A 527 -17.30 -13.12 -16.83
C ASP A 527 -18.19 -12.79 -18.03
N VAL A 528 -18.87 -11.64 -17.95
CA VAL A 528 -19.64 -11.03 -19.03
C VAL A 528 -19.03 -9.67 -19.35
N VAL A 529 -18.37 -9.55 -20.49
CA VAL A 529 -17.63 -8.35 -20.90
C VAL A 529 -18.25 -7.74 -22.16
N ALA A 530 -18.49 -6.42 -22.15
CA ALA A 530 -18.91 -5.67 -23.33
C ALA A 530 -17.99 -4.47 -23.56
N GLY A 531 -17.32 -4.38 -24.71
CA GLY A 531 -16.47 -3.24 -25.08
C GLY A 531 -17.29 -1.96 -25.24
N GLY A 532 -18.27 -1.98 -26.13
CA GLY A 532 -19.20 -0.86 -26.30
C GLY A 532 -19.04 -0.20 -27.65
N ALA A 533 -18.67 1.08 -27.68
CA ALA A 533 -18.39 1.80 -28.93
C ALA A 533 -16.98 2.35 -28.88
N GLY A 534 -16.18 2.12 -29.91
CA GLY A 534 -14.74 2.35 -29.85
C GLY A 534 -14.02 1.15 -30.43
N ASN A 535 -12.71 1.26 -30.58
CA ASN A 535 -11.87 0.12 -30.93
C ASN A 535 -11.27 -0.45 -29.64
N ASP A 536 -11.90 -1.48 -29.10
CA ASP A 536 -11.65 -1.97 -27.75
C ASP A 536 -10.65 -3.15 -27.72
N SER A 537 -10.00 -3.36 -26.57
CA SER A 537 -9.11 -4.49 -26.31
C SER A 537 -9.63 -5.30 -25.13
N LEU A 538 -10.21 -6.47 -25.39
CA LEU A 538 -10.94 -7.26 -24.40
C LEU A 538 -10.29 -8.63 -24.17
N HIS A 539 -10.13 -9.02 -22.91
CA HIS A 539 -9.61 -10.33 -22.49
C HIS A 539 -10.54 -10.98 -21.46
N GLY A 540 -10.93 -12.24 -21.67
CA GLY A 540 -11.64 -13.06 -20.69
C GLY A 540 -10.72 -13.53 -19.56
N ASN A 541 -9.55 -14.05 -19.93
CA ASN A 541 -8.56 -14.74 -19.09
C ASN A 541 -8.94 -16.19 -18.73
N ASP A 542 -9.32 -16.51 -17.49
CA ASP A 542 -9.54 -17.89 -17.06
C ASP A 542 -11.03 -18.20 -16.87
N HIS A 543 -11.49 -19.39 -17.28
CA HIS A 543 -12.86 -19.93 -17.23
C HIS A 543 -13.73 -19.50 -18.43
N SER A 544 -15.05 -19.73 -18.35
CA SER A 544 -15.93 -19.62 -19.52
C SER A 544 -16.62 -18.26 -19.57
N ASP A 545 -16.21 -17.42 -20.52
CA ASP A 545 -16.60 -16.01 -20.60
C ASP A 545 -17.58 -15.72 -21.74
N GLU A 546 -18.39 -14.66 -21.59
CA GLU A 546 -19.20 -14.07 -22.64
C GLU A 546 -18.68 -12.66 -22.96
N ILE A 547 -18.08 -12.46 -24.14
CA ILE A 547 -17.40 -11.22 -24.50
C ILE A 547 -17.97 -10.66 -25.81
N GLY A 548 -18.36 -9.38 -25.82
CA GLY A 548 -18.79 -8.66 -27.03
C GLY A 548 -17.98 -7.39 -27.26
N GLY A 549 -17.35 -7.24 -28.43
CA GLY A 549 -16.63 -6.03 -28.85
C GLY A 549 -17.56 -4.82 -28.94
N GLY A 550 -18.56 -4.90 -29.80
CA GLY A 550 -19.60 -3.88 -29.91
C GLY A 550 -19.51 -3.14 -31.23
N ALA A 551 -19.06 -1.88 -31.23
CA ALA A 551 -18.98 -1.07 -32.44
C ALA A 551 -17.62 -0.39 -32.57
N GLY A 552 -16.86 -0.77 -33.59
CA GLY A 552 -15.51 -0.31 -33.90
C GLY A 552 -14.69 -1.49 -34.38
N ASP A 553 -13.40 -1.29 -34.65
CA ASP A 553 -12.51 -2.40 -35.00
C ASP A 553 -11.88 -2.94 -33.70
N ASP A 554 -12.46 -4.02 -33.15
CA ASP A 554 -12.15 -4.54 -31.82
C ASP A 554 -11.11 -5.67 -31.83
N TRP A 555 -10.40 -5.83 -30.71
CA TRP A 555 -9.53 -6.96 -30.43
C TRP A 555 -10.07 -7.74 -29.21
N VAL A 556 -10.40 -9.01 -29.39
CA VAL A 556 -11.07 -9.84 -28.37
C VAL A 556 -10.33 -11.18 -28.19
N SER A 557 -10.02 -11.54 -26.94
CA SER A 557 -9.47 -12.85 -26.57
C SER A 557 -10.29 -13.51 -25.47
N GLY A 558 -10.72 -14.76 -25.66
CA GLY A 558 -11.32 -15.60 -24.61
C GLY A 558 -10.28 -16.21 -23.66
N ASP A 559 -9.04 -16.37 -24.14
CA ASP A 559 -7.92 -16.98 -23.41
C ASP A 559 -8.15 -18.46 -23.02
N ALA A 560 -8.42 -18.79 -21.75
CA ALA A 560 -8.53 -20.17 -21.29
C ALA A 560 -9.93 -20.49 -20.79
N GLY A 561 -10.72 -21.25 -21.55
CA GLY A 561 -12.15 -21.24 -21.29
C GLY A 561 -13.00 -22.15 -22.15
N HIS A 562 -14.29 -21.84 -22.18
CA HIS A 562 -15.23 -22.35 -23.17
C HIS A 562 -16.10 -21.14 -23.49
N ASP A 563 -15.60 -20.30 -24.36
CA ASP A 563 -15.98 -18.89 -24.39
C ASP A 563 -17.03 -18.61 -25.47
N ASN A 564 -17.76 -17.52 -25.29
CA ASN A 564 -18.72 -17.02 -26.26
C ASN A 564 -18.34 -15.59 -26.65
N LEU A 565 -17.71 -15.45 -27.80
CA LEU A 565 -17.11 -14.19 -28.28
C LEU A 565 -17.91 -13.62 -29.45
N GLY A 566 -18.11 -12.30 -29.45
CA GLY A 566 -18.75 -11.55 -30.53
C GLY A 566 -17.94 -10.30 -30.89
N GLY A 567 -17.66 -10.05 -32.16
CA GLY A 567 -16.98 -8.83 -32.62
C GLY A 567 -17.95 -7.66 -32.66
N GLY A 568 -19.00 -7.79 -33.48
CA GLY A 568 -20.09 -6.82 -33.54
C GLY A 568 -20.07 -6.05 -34.86
N TYR A 569 -19.89 -4.74 -34.81
CA TYR A 569 -19.81 -3.89 -35.99
C TYR A 569 -18.39 -3.36 -36.18
N GLY A 570 -17.73 -3.71 -37.28
CA GLY A 570 -16.38 -3.22 -37.60
C GLY A 570 -15.52 -4.38 -38.09
N ASN A 571 -14.22 -4.15 -38.30
CA ASN A 571 -13.31 -5.20 -38.73
C ASN A 571 -12.59 -5.73 -37.49
N ASP A 572 -13.12 -6.80 -36.92
CA ASP A 572 -12.73 -7.27 -35.60
C ASP A 572 -11.66 -8.36 -35.69
N THR A 573 -10.86 -8.52 -34.63
CA THR A 573 -9.92 -9.63 -34.47
C THR A 573 -10.26 -10.41 -33.21
N LEU A 574 -10.61 -11.69 -33.36
CA LEU A 574 -11.11 -12.56 -32.28
C LEU A 574 -10.26 -13.82 -32.10
N TYR A 575 -9.92 -14.14 -30.85
CA TYR A 575 -9.14 -15.32 -30.46
C TYR A 575 -9.90 -16.13 -29.39
N GLY A 576 -10.32 -17.35 -29.69
CA GLY A 576 -10.85 -18.30 -28.70
C GLY A 576 -9.76 -18.86 -27.79
N SER A 577 -8.56 -19.08 -28.36
CA SER A 577 -7.38 -19.59 -27.67
C SER A 577 -7.53 -21.05 -27.23
N SER A 578 -7.91 -21.35 -25.99
CA SER A 578 -8.04 -22.74 -25.53
C SER A 578 -9.41 -22.99 -24.96
N GLY A 579 -10.13 -23.97 -25.50
CA GLY A 579 -11.51 -24.11 -25.12
C GLY A 579 -12.38 -24.88 -26.09
N HIS A 580 -13.68 -24.65 -26.01
CA HIS A 580 -14.67 -25.17 -26.94
C HIS A 580 -15.58 -23.98 -27.21
N ASP A 581 -15.08 -23.11 -28.07
CA ASP A 581 -15.48 -21.72 -28.08
C ASP A 581 -16.55 -21.48 -29.14
N ARG A 582 -17.35 -20.45 -28.94
CA ARG A 582 -18.34 -19.96 -29.90
C ARG A 582 -17.94 -18.54 -30.27
N ILE A 583 -17.57 -18.32 -31.52
CA ILE A 583 -17.03 -17.03 -31.96
C ILE A 583 -17.85 -16.52 -33.14
N GLY A 584 -18.32 -15.29 -33.06
CA GLY A 584 -19.01 -14.58 -34.13
C GLY A 584 -18.30 -13.27 -34.48
N GLY A 585 -17.83 -13.09 -35.72
CA GLY A 585 -17.24 -11.83 -36.18
C GLY A 585 -18.27 -10.69 -36.20
N GLY A 586 -19.40 -10.91 -36.86
CA GLY A 586 -20.50 -9.95 -36.87
C GLY A 586 -20.64 -9.28 -38.24
N THR A 587 -20.39 -7.98 -38.35
CA THR A 587 -20.40 -7.27 -39.63
C THR A 587 -19.10 -6.54 -39.84
N GLY A 588 -18.50 -6.70 -41.01
CA GLY A 588 -17.21 -6.12 -41.37
C GLY A 588 -16.32 -7.19 -41.96
N ALA A 589 -15.02 -6.93 -42.07
CA ALA A 589 -14.06 -7.93 -42.53
C ALA A 589 -13.27 -8.46 -41.34
N ASP A 590 -13.72 -9.58 -40.79
CA ASP A 590 -13.26 -10.06 -39.48
C ASP A 590 -12.15 -11.11 -39.59
N LEU A 591 -11.28 -11.14 -38.58
CA LEU A 591 -10.23 -12.15 -38.37
C LEU A 591 -10.60 -13.00 -37.17
N VAL A 592 -10.90 -14.29 -37.38
CA VAL A 592 -11.42 -15.17 -36.32
C VAL A 592 -10.52 -16.40 -36.17
N PHE A 593 -10.03 -16.64 -34.96
CA PHE A 593 -9.18 -17.78 -34.61
C PHE A 593 -9.83 -18.59 -33.48
N GLY A 594 -10.15 -19.87 -33.71
CA GLY A 594 -10.67 -20.80 -32.70
C GLY A 594 -9.59 -21.19 -31.69
N GLY A 595 -8.56 -21.89 -32.15
CA GLY A 595 -7.38 -22.20 -31.36
C GLY A 595 -7.25 -23.70 -31.06
N SER A 596 -7.42 -24.11 -29.82
CA SER A 596 -7.42 -25.53 -29.45
C SER A 596 -8.77 -25.96 -28.89
N GLY A 597 -9.29 -27.05 -29.41
CA GLY A 597 -10.53 -27.69 -28.98
C GLY A 597 -11.59 -27.61 -30.08
N ASN A 598 -12.81 -28.06 -29.82
CA ASN A 598 -13.86 -28.16 -30.83
C ASN A 598 -14.69 -26.87 -30.85
N ASP A 599 -14.35 -25.96 -31.76
CA ASP A 599 -14.88 -24.61 -31.79
C ASP A 599 -16.01 -24.44 -32.83
N PHE A 600 -16.84 -23.42 -32.62
CA PHE A 600 -17.84 -22.97 -33.58
C PHE A 600 -17.53 -21.53 -33.98
N LEU A 601 -17.18 -21.32 -35.25
CA LEU A 601 -16.79 -20.03 -35.80
C LEU A 601 -17.81 -19.56 -36.84
N ALA A 602 -18.27 -18.31 -36.70
CA ALA A 602 -19.14 -17.64 -37.65
C ALA A 602 -18.53 -16.28 -38.06
N GLY A 603 -18.25 -16.06 -39.34
CA GLY A 603 -17.71 -14.78 -39.82
C GLY A 603 -18.76 -13.69 -39.74
N GLY A 604 -19.89 -13.90 -40.40
CA GLY A 604 -21.05 -13.04 -40.29
C GLY A 604 -21.34 -12.34 -41.60
N SER A 605 -21.02 -11.06 -41.75
CA SER A 605 -21.25 -10.31 -42.98
C SER A 605 -20.03 -9.48 -43.35
N GLY A 606 -19.37 -9.80 -44.45
CA GLY A 606 -18.38 -8.97 -45.10
C GLY A 606 -17.33 -9.80 -45.83
N ARG A 607 -16.07 -9.74 -45.43
CA ARG A 607 -15.03 -10.61 -46.00
C ARG A 607 -14.20 -11.10 -44.85
N ASP A 608 -14.51 -12.30 -44.40
CA ASP A 608 -14.00 -12.81 -43.14
C ASP A 608 -12.92 -13.86 -43.40
N GLU A 609 -11.98 -13.97 -42.46
CA GLU A 609 -10.95 -15.00 -42.47
C GLU A 609 -11.03 -15.79 -41.15
N LEU A 610 -11.40 -17.07 -41.25
CA LEU A 610 -11.66 -17.96 -40.11
C LEU A 610 -10.61 -19.08 -40.08
N TRP A 611 -10.03 -19.31 -38.91
CA TRP A 611 -9.06 -20.36 -38.62
C TRP A 611 -9.59 -21.22 -37.46
N GLY A 612 -9.95 -22.48 -37.72
CA GLY A 612 -10.43 -23.43 -36.72
C GLY A 612 -9.35 -23.73 -35.69
N GLY A 613 -8.28 -24.38 -36.11
CA GLY A 613 -7.10 -24.61 -35.28
C GLY A 613 -6.81 -26.09 -35.08
N ASN A 614 -6.84 -26.58 -33.85
CA ASN A 614 -6.66 -28.00 -33.54
C ASN A 614 -7.96 -28.59 -33.00
N GLU A 615 -8.17 -29.88 -33.27
CA GLU A 615 -9.41 -30.62 -32.97
C GLU A 615 -10.52 -30.31 -33.98
N ALA A 616 -11.76 -30.76 -33.73
CA ALA A 616 -12.79 -30.79 -34.76
C ALA A 616 -13.70 -29.55 -34.67
N ASP A 617 -13.54 -28.66 -35.64
CA ASP A 617 -14.18 -27.34 -35.65
C ASP A 617 -15.40 -27.27 -36.56
N THR A 618 -16.26 -26.28 -36.35
CA THR A 618 -17.36 -25.94 -37.26
C THR A 618 -17.23 -24.50 -37.71
N LEU A 619 -17.03 -24.26 -39.01
CA LEU A 619 -16.80 -22.95 -39.59
C LEU A 619 -17.95 -22.55 -40.52
N ASN A 620 -18.44 -21.32 -40.38
CA ASN A 620 -19.46 -20.72 -41.24
C ASN A 620 -19.06 -19.28 -41.60
N GLY A 621 -18.55 -19.05 -42.82
CA GLY A 621 -18.16 -17.70 -43.27
C GLY A 621 -19.31 -16.70 -43.18
N GLY A 622 -20.52 -17.13 -43.57
CA GLY A 622 -21.71 -16.29 -43.51
C GLY A 622 -21.96 -15.61 -44.84
N ASN A 623 -22.18 -14.30 -44.83
CA ASN A 623 -22.34 -13.52 -46.05
C ASN A 623 -21.01 -12.86 -46.43
N GLY A 624 -20.48 -13.13 -47.60
CA GLY A 624 -19.18 -12.55 -47.93
C GLY A 624 -18.43 -13.33 -48.99
N ASP A 625 -17.24 -12.84 -49.31
CA ASP A 625 -16.26 -13.67 -50.01
C ASP A 625 -15.23 -14.10 -48.97
N ASP A 626 -15.49 -15.18 -48.24
CA ASP A 626 -14.77 -15.53 -47.02
C ASP A 626 -13.63 -16.52 -47.28
N THR A 627 -12.66 -16.57 -46.36
CA THR A 627 -11.57 -17.57 -46.36
C THR A 627 -11.66 -18.41 -45.10
N LEU A 628 -11.73 -19.72 -45.25
CA LEU A 628 -11.91 -20.68 -44.17
C LEU A 628 -10.73 -21.66 -44.15
N ILE A 629 -10.13 -21.85 -42.98
CA ILE A 629 -9.03 -22.77 -42.72
C ILE A 629 -9.44 -23.64 -41.54
N GLY A 630 -9.62 -24.94 -41.76
CA GLY A 630 -10.05 -25.88 -40.71
C GLY A 630 -8.92 -26.13 -39.70
N GLY A 631 -7.73 -26.41 -40.21
CA GLY A 631 -6.56 -26.76 -39.41
C GLY A 631 -6.42 -28.27 -39.24
N GLY A 632 -6.10 -28.70 -38.02
CA GLY A 632 -5.88 -30.11 -37.71
C GLY A 632 -7.10 -30.67 -37.00
N GLY A 633 -7.93 -31.46 -37.68
CA GLY A 633 -9.24 -31.75 -37.13
C GLY A 633 -10.01 -32.75 -37.93
N ALA A 634 -11.30 -32.86 -37.66
CA ALA A 634 -12.27 -33.39 -38.60
C ALA A 634 -13.37 -32.34 -38.70
N ASP A 635 -13.17 -31.38 -39.59
CA ASP A 635 -13.84 -30.08 -39.52
C ASP A 635 -15.12 -30.06 -40.34
N VAL A 636 -16.05 -29.18 -39.97
CA VAL A 636 -17.33 -28.99 -40.64
C VAL A 636 -17.44 -27.58 -41.19
N PHE A 637 -17.36 -27.44 -42.51
CA PHE A 637 -17.62 -26.19 -43.21
C PHE A 637 -19.12 -26.09 -43.54
N LEU A 638 -19.82 -25.18 -42.86
CA LEU A 638 -21.27 -25.01 -42.93
C LEU A 638 -21.66 -23.87 -43.87
N PHE A 639 -22.53 -24.15 -44.82
CA PHE A 639 -23.12 -23.16 -45.73
C PHE A 639 -24.65 -23.22 -45.66
N ASN A 640 -25.28 -22.14 -45.21
CA ASN A 640 -26.73 -22.05 -45.03
C ASN A 640 -27.45 -21.45 -46.26
N GLU A 641 -28.69 -21.86 -46.52
CA GLU A 641 -29.54 -21.26 -47.56
C GLU A 641 -29.92 -19.81 -47.20
N GLY A 642 -29.51 -18.84 -48.02
CA GLY A 642 -29.82 -17.44 -47.81
C GLY A 642 -29.20 -16.52 -48.86
N PRO A 643 -29.62 -15.24 -48.94
CA PRO A 643 -28.95 -14.27 -49.79
C PRO A 643 -27.60 -13.93 -49.16
N GLY A 644 -26.50 -14.45 -49.71
CA GLY A 644 -25.20 -13.89 -49.39
C GLY A 644 -24.00 -14.81 -49.21
N ILE A 645 -24.05 -16.14 -49.41
CA ILE A 645 -22.88 -17.05 -49.28
C ILE A 645 -21.64 -16.71 -50.16
N GLY A 646 -21.66 -15.56 -50.86
CA GLY A 646 -20.72 -15.04 -51.85
C GLY A 646 -19.78 -16.04 -52.50
N HIS A 647 -18.48 -15.76 -52.47
CA HIS A 647 -17.45 -16.56 -53.16
C HIS A 647 -16.38 -17.04 -52.17
N ASP A 648 -16.76 -17.99 -51.34
CA ASP A 648 -15.93 -18.48 -50.24
C ASP A 648 -14.81 -19.43 -50.71
N ARG A 649 -13.76 -19.51 -49.93
CA ARG A 649 -12.57 -20.33 -50.16
C ARG A 649 -12.26 -21.17 -48.93
N ILE A 650 -11.99 -22.46 -49.13
CA ILE A 650 -11.44 -23.35 -48.09
C ILE A 650 -10.02 -23.73 -48.51
N GLU A 651 -9.03 -23.39 -47.70
CA GLU A 651 -7.61 -23.45 -48.08
C GLU A 651 -6.94 -24.80 -47.78
N ASP A 652 -7.49 -25.63 -46.88
CA ASP A 652 -6.83 -26.84 -46.37
C ASP A 652 -7.71 -28.11 -46.27
N PHE A 653 -8.85 -28.15 -46.97
CA PHE A 653 -9.81 -29.26 -46.91
C PHE A 653 -9.19 -30.66 -47.14
N GLU A 654 -9.37 -31.58 -46.17
CA GLU A 654 -8.92 -32.97 -46.22
C GLU A 654 -10.07 -33.96 -46.51
N ILE A 655 -9.98 -34.66 -47.65
CA ILE A 655 -10.99 -35.63 -48.09
C ILE A 655 -11.09 -36.81 -47.12
N GLY A 656 -12.31 -37.08 -46.64
CA GLY A 656 -12.61 -38.21 -45.76
C GLY A 656 -12.28 -37.96 -44.29
N VAL A 657 -11.81 -36.76 -43.99
CA VAL A 657 -11.61 -36.23 -42.64
C VAL A 657 -12.62 -35.10 -42.42
N ASP A 658 -12.59 -34.09 -43.28
CA ASP A 658 -13.48 -32.93 -43.20
C ASP A 658 -14.81 -33.15 -43.91
N LEU A 659 -15.79 -32.33 -43.54
CA LEU A 659 -17.15 -32.34 -44.06
C LEU A 659 -17.55 -30.96 -44.56
N ILE A 660 -18.21 -30.91 -45.71
CA ILE A 660 -18.95 -29.73 -46.15
C ILE A 660 -20.44 -29.98 -45.97
N ARG A 661 -21.10 -29.10 -45.22
CA ARG A 661 -22.53 -29.18 -44.95
C ARG A 661 -23.28 -28.03 -45.59
N PHE A 662 -24.07 -28.36 -46.61
CA PHE A 662 -25.04 -27.44 -47.20
C PHE A 662 -26.41 -27.58 -46.50
N ALA A 663 -26.73 -26.64 -45.62
CA ALA A 663 -27.98 -26.64 -44.87
C ALA A 663 -29.07 -25.82 -45.59
N GLY A 664 -30.15 -26.47 -46.00
CA GLY A 664 -31.25 -25.84 -46.75
C GLY A 664 -31.06 -25.85 -48.28
N ILE A 665 -29.83 -25.96 -48.77
CA ILE A 665 -29.54 -26.04 -50.22
C ILE A 665 -29.73 -27.49 -50.70
N GLN A 666 -30.62 -27.69 -51.68
CA GLN A 666 -30.85 -29.01 -52.24
C GLN A 666 -29.72 -29.43 -53.18
N ARG A 667 -29.28 -30.69 -53.11
CA ARG A 667 -28.17 -31.24 -53.93
C ARG A 667 -28.29 -30.95 -55.43
N TYR A 668 -29.50 -30.86 -55.99
CA TYR A 668 -29.68 -30.60 -57.42
C TYR A 668 -29.25 -29.18 -57.83
N PHE A 669 -29.11 -28.25 -56.88
CA PHE A 669 -28.62 -26.89 -57.12
C PHE A 669 -27.08 -26.78 -57.06
N LEU A 670 -26.39 -27.87 -56.69
CA LEU A 670 -24.94 -27.88 -56.61
C LEU A 670 -24.35 -28.29 -57.97
N GLU A 671 -23.60 -27.40 -58.59
CA GLU A 671 -22.79 -27.67 -59.78
C GLU A 671 -21.30 -27.59 -59.43
N SER A 672 -20.47 -28.52 -59.92
CA SER A 672 -19.04 -28.51 -59.61
C SER A 672 -18.18 -28.45 -60.86
N SER A 673 -17.13 -27.64 -60.84
CA SER A 673 -16.13 -27.55 -61.92
C SER A 673 -14.72 -27.42 -61.36
N HIS A 674 -13.71 -27.70 -62.18
CA HIS A 674 -12.30 -27.60 -61.78
C HIS A 674 -11.65 -26.37 -62.42
N SER A 675 -10.90 -25.61 -61.62
CA SER A 675 -10.03 -24.53 -62.08
C SER A 675 -8.59 -24.84 -61.63
N GLY A 676 -7.80 -25.44 -62.53
CA GLY A 676 -6.47 -25.89 -62.17
C GLY A 676 -6.51 -27.09 -61.21
N ARG A 677 -6.07 -26.90 -59.97
CA ARG A 677 -6.12 -27.90 -58.89
C ARG A 677 -7.23 -27.63 -57.87
N ASP A 678 -8.00 -26.55 -58.07
CA ASP A 678 -9.08 -26.14 -57.19
C ASP A 678 -10.41 -26.72 -57.68
N LEU A 679 -11.26 -27.14 -56.75
CA LEU A 679 -12.64 -27.53 -57.02
C LEU A 679 -13.59 -26.38 -56.67
N LEU A 680 -14.31 -25.88 -57.67
CA LEU A 680 -15.35 -24.88 -57.51
C LEU A 680 -16.72 -25.55 -57.42
N ILE A 681 -17.50 -25.22 -56.40
CA ILE A 681 -18.88 -25.67 -56.17
C ILE A 681 -19.81 -24.46 -56.24
N GLU A 682 -20.66 -24.37 -57.25
CA GLU A 682 -21.68 -23.33 -57.40
C GLU A 682 -22.99 -23.77 -56.72
N THR A 683 -23.61 -22.91 -55.92
CA THR A 683 -24.85 -23.21 -55.16
C THR A 683 -26.09 -22.50 -55.70
N GLY A 684 -25.93 -21.70 -56.76
CA GLY A 684 -26.97 -20.86 -57.36
C GLY A 684 -27.09 -19.46 -56.73
N SER A 685 -26.65 -19.27 -55.48
CA SER A 685 -26.58 -17.97 -54.79
C SER A 685 -25.15 -17.49 -54.52
N GLY A 686 -24.15 -18.32 -54.83
CA GLY A 686 -22.72 -18.04 -54.69
C GLY A 686 -21.89 -19.28 -55.05
N SER A 687 -20.67 -19.37 -54.54
CA SER A 687 -19.77 -20.49 -54.79
C SER A 687 -18.79 -20.76 -53.65
N VAL A 688 -18.40 -22.02 -53.47
CA VAL A 688 -17.34 -22.45 -52.55
C VAL A 688 -16.17 -23.00 -53.37
N THR A 689 -14.95 -22.52 -53.13
CA THR A 689 -13.72 -23.01 -53.78
C THR A 689 -12.89 -23.81 -52.79
N LEU A 690 -12.64 -25.09 -53.07
CA LEU A 690 -11.69 -25.91 -52.32
C LEU A 690 -10.33 -25.84 -53.01
N VAL A 691 -9.34 -25.29 -52.33
CA VAL A 691 -8.03 -24.99 -52.88
C VAL A 691 -7.14 -26.23 -52.88
N ASP A 692 -6.39 -26.43 -53.96
CA ASP A 692 -5.37 -27.50 -54.09
C ASP A 692 -5.86 -28.96 -53.91
N LEU A 693 -7.17 -29.22 -54.01
CA LEU A 693 -7.80 -30.53 -53.77
C LEU A 693 -7.40 -31.60 -54.80
N GLY A 694 -6.94 -31.22 -55.99
CA GLY A 694 -6.60 -32.14 -57.07
C GLY A 694 -7.84 -32.69 -57.81
N PRO A 695 -7.84 -33.93 -58.32
CA PRO A 695 -8.87 -34.41 -59.25
C PRO A 695 -10.18 -34.90 -58.58
N ALA A 696 -10.42 -34.56 -57.32
CA ALA A 696 -11.58 -35.04 -56.55
C ALA A 696 -12.92 -34.57 -57.14
N THR A 697 -13.97 -35.36 -56.89
CA THR A 697 -15.34 -35.10 -57.36
C THR A 697 -16.25 -34.68 -56.23
N LEU A 698 -17.33 -33.96 -56.55
CA LEU A 698 -18.34 -33.53 -55.59
C LEU A 698 -18.93 -34.71 -54.77
N ASP A 699 -19.08 -35.89 -55.39
CA ASP A 699 -19.61 -37.08 -54.74
C ASP A 699 -18.65 -37.71 -53.71
N GLU A 700 -17.35 -37.41 -53.80
CA GLU A 700 -16.34 -37.87 -52.84
C GLU A 700 -16.26 -36.94 -51.60
N ILE A 701 -16.87 -35.76 -51.68
CA ILE A 701 -16.75 -34.67 -50.68
C ILE A 701 -18.08 -34.47 -49.93
N LEU A 702 -19.22 -34.63 -50.61
CA LEU A 702 -20.54 -34.57 -49.98
C LEU A 702 -20.86 -35.92 -49.31
N VAL A 703 -20.78 -35.97 -47.98
CA VAL A 703 -21.19 -37.13 -47.17
C VAL A 703 -22.57 -36.91 -46.54
#